data_AF-A0A8T7EPH5-F1
#
_entry.id   AF-A0A8T7EPH5-F1
#
_cell.length_a   1.000
_cell.length_b   1.000
_cell.length_c   1.000
_cell.angle_alpha   90.00
_cell.angle_beta   90.00
_cell.angle_gamma   90.00
#
_symmetry.space_group_name_H-M   'P 1'
#
loop_
_entity.id
_entity.type
_entity.pdbx_description
1 polymer ?
#
loop_
_entity_poly.entity_id
_entity_poly.type
_entity_poly.pdbx_seq_one_letter_code
_entity_poly.pdbx_strand_id
1 'polypeptide(L)'
;MDTADDPFRFFPDVAGWFNSFFDSAQGAAFAGNLFGKMSAEAWQYIDQRDATVLPNLRMEVVQAIPQDVLSQLPQSVQDRAAAGGTPFVPTASVTRNNGESSLLVTVFKPNDANTVQAYYDAKAVIEEIQRQNPSIVVNTAFEQSSFVEESISGVAREGLTGAGFAMIVIMLFLSGGTWNRSPRSRAGMVLLAGSVVLLIVLSLLQAQASGVSITQGFEQVDVVLRVMLLVGVVSGFVILLWPGSLPVPAWRATLVIGVSLPLSVLAAFALMRWLPPAVHNVLAPMSEGSPILQFILRLFPESLTLNIMTLSGLTVAVGRIVDDSIVVLENAFREIQAGGDKRAAVLKGTTDVSSAIFVATMVTVVVFLPLGMTGGLIGEFFLPFGLAVTYSLGASFVVAITVIPLLMLMFIGVSDASEEEGGILSRIYDPVLRWSLSHPLHSFIVLGLAIGSMAFGGLLLGTRPAAFLPELGEPQITVDVNLPQSTKILETDGMVRAFEAVIFESIPDEELRSVRTEIGGAGLSLEALFGGGSVSENRANIVINAEMSADKLKKVVEELTPEAEAIFGDGNVSLAVASLSSEGFGGFEVVVYGPLEDLEAMDAAVIAAIDGVAGIERVSSNLSLAALAGPDAPVTYLRVDGRAALKYSAELATEDTIGVTAQAIAAIKAIPDFPETLTVTQGYQSRIQTEGFAGLFVAMLIAIAIVIVIFVLSLQSPIYWLAIILSVVVGAGGCGGRVDPHEPRAGHLRPHRHADADRYRHHQRGRAD
;
A
#
# COMPACT_ATOMS: atom_id res chain seq x y z
N MET A 1 -46.51 -10.05 -44.02
CA MET A 1 -46.65 -9.10 -45.14
C MET A 1 -45.33 -9.10 -45.89
N ASP A 2 -45.36 -9.03 -47.22
CA ASP A 2 -44.16 -8.89 -48.05
C ASP A 2 -43.46 -7.56 -47.71
N THR A 3 -42.14 -7.45 -47.86
CA THR A 3 -41.34 -6.26 -47.42
C THR A 3 -41.76 -4.93 -48.08
N ALA A 4 -42.62 -4.99 -49.11
CA ALA A 4 -43.22 -3.84 -49.77
C ALA A 4 -44.30 -3.13 -48.93
N ASP A 5 -44.96 -3.84 -48.00
CA ASP A 5 -46.12 -3.35 -47.23
C ASP A 5 -45.76 -2.98 -45.78
N ASP A 6 -44.47 -2.97 -45.41
CA ASP A 6 -44.01 -2.55 -44.09
C ASP A 6 -43.93 -1.01 -44.00
N PRO A 7 -44.82 -0.34 -43.24
CA PRO A 7 -44.82 1.12 -43.13
C PRO A 7 -43.58 1.67 -42.40
N PHE A 8 -42.84 0.83 -41.67
CA PHE A 8 -41.67 1.24 -40.89
C PHE A 8 -40.33 0.99 -41.61
N ARG A 9 -40.33 0.52 -42.86
CA ARG A 9 -39.10 0.18 -43.61
C ARG A 9 -38.12 1.34 -43.83
N PHE A 10 -38.59 2.57 -43.71
CA PHE A 10 -37.78 3.79 -43.86
C PHE A 10 -37.29 4.37 -42.52
N PHE A 11 -37.65 3.75 -41.39
CA PHE A 11 -37.28 4.19 -40.05
C PHE A 11 -36.37 3.12 -39.41
N PRO A 12 -35.04 3.33 -39.41
CA PRO A 12 -34.09 2.37 -38.83
C PRO A 12 -34.15 2.34 -37.30
N ASP A 13 -34.54 3.44 -36.64
CA ASP A 13 -34.82 3.51 -35.21
C ASP A 13 -36.30 3.89 -34.99
N VAL A 14 -37.14 2.87 -34.87
CA VAL A 14 -38.59 3.05 -34.68
C VAL A 14 -38.90 3.56 -33.27
N ALA A 15 -38.12 3.17 -32.26
CA ALA A 15 -38.30 3.66 -30.89
C ALA A 15 -37.98 5.15 -30.79
N GLY A 16 -36.84 5.58 -31.32
CA GLY A 16 -36.44 6.99 -31.38
C GLY A 16 -37.46 7.83 -32.17
N TRP A 17 -37.99 7.30 -33.27
CA TRP A 17 -39.06 7.98 -34.01
C TRP A 17 -40.32 8.19 -33.17
N PHE A 18 -40.80 7.18 -32.46
CA PHE A 18 -41.94 7.31 -31.54
C PHE A 18 -41.66 8.28 -30.39
N ASN A 19 -40.45 8.24 -29.84
CA ASN A 19 -40.01 9.10 -28.74
C ASN A 19 -39.95 10.58 -29.16
N SER A 20 -39.55 10.84 -30.41
CA SER A 20 -39.39 12.21 -30.94
C SER A 20 -40.68 13.02 -30.96
N PHE A 21 -41.85 12.39 -30.99
CA PHE A 21 -43.12 13.11 -30.91
C PHE A 21 -43.27 13.88 -29.60
N PHE A 22 -42.64 13.43 -28.51
CA PHE A 22 -42.72 14.11 -27.22
C PHE A 22 -41.64 15.18 -27.02
N ASP A 23 -40.78 15.44 -28.02
CA ASP A 23 -39.79 16.52 -27.97
C ASP A 23 -40.41 17.91 -28.23
N SER A 24 -41.68 17.99 -28.64
CA SER A 24 -42.40 19.25 -28.84
C SER A 24 -43.86 19.16 -28.39
N ALA A 25 -44.44 20.28 -27.95
CA ALA A 25 -45.84 20.34 -27.51
C ALA A 25 -46.84 20.00 -28.62
N GLN A 26 -46.51 20.33 -29.88
CA GLN A 26 -47.33 20.00 -31.05
C GLN A 26 -47.23 18.52 -31.40
N GLY A 27 -46.02 17.94 -31.32
CA GLY A 27 -45.81 16.51 -31.49
C GLY A 27 -46.54 15.69 -30.43
N ALA A 28 -46.51 16.10 -29.16
CA ALA A 28 -47.16 15.40 -28.06
C ALA A 28 -48.69 15.34 -28.23
N ALA A 29 -49.30 16.43 -28.71
CA ALA A 29 -50.73 16.49 -29.02
C ALA A 29 -51.12 15.57 -30.20
N PHE A 30 -50.23 15.42 -31.19
CA PHE A 30 -50.42 14.49 -32.30
C PHE A 30 -50.21 13.02 -31.86
N ALA A 31 -49.17 12.76 -31.06
CA ALA A 31 -48.85 11.45 -30.50
C ALA A 31 -50.02 10.85 -29.73
N GLY A 32 -50.67 11.62 -28.86
CA GLY A 32 -51.85 11.14 -28.12
C GLY A 32 -52.99 10.66 -29.03
N ASN A 33 -53.17 11.29 -30.20
CA ASN A 33 -54.16 10.87 -31.20
C ASN A 33 -53.70 9.68 -32.05
N LEU A 34 -52.40 9.59 -32.33
CA LEU A 34 -51.82 8.50 -33.10
C LEU A 34 -51.80 7.20 -32.28
N PHE A 35 -51.19 7.23 -31.10
CA PHE A 35 -51.06 6.06 -30.21
C PHE A 35 -52.41 5.62 -29.64
N GLY A 36 -53.31 6.56 -29.39
CA GLY A 36 -54.68 6.28 -29.00
C GLY A 36 -55.51 5.54 -30.06
N LYS A 37 -55.07 5.49 -31.32
CA LYS A 37 -55.77 4.81 -32.43
C LYS A 37 -55.05 3.56 -32.94
N MET A 38 -53.86 3.25 -32.42
CA MET A 38 -53.13 2.04 -32.78
C MET A 38 -53.70 0.84 -32.01
N SER A 39 -53.94 -0.27 -32.71
CA SER A 39 -54.46 -1.50 -32.11
C SER A 39 -53.35 -2.32 -31.45
N ALA A 40 -53.72 -3.29 -30.60
CA ALA A 40 -52.78 -4.20 -29.96
C ALA A 40 -51.97 -5.00 -30.99
N GLU A 41 -52.59 -5.41 -32.09
CA GLU A 41 -51.92 -6.14 -33.17
C GLU A 41 -50.86 -5.29 -33.87
N ALA A 42 -51.06 -3.97 -33.97
CA ALA A 42 -50.07 -3.06 -34.54
C ALA A 42 -48.83 -2.95 -33.65
N TRP A 43 -49.02 -2.86 -32.34
CA TRP A 43 -47.91 -2.83 -31.38
C TRP A 43 -47.16 -4.16 -31.31
N GLN A 44 -47.88 -5.28 -31.32
CA GLN A 44 -47.28 -6.62 -31.38
C GLN A 44 -46.51 -6.86 -32.68
N TYR A 45 -47.00 -6.31 -33.81
CA TYR A 45 -46.27 -6.37 -35.08
C TYR A 45 -44.95 -5.59 -35.02
N ILE A 46 -44.95 -4.40 -34.41
CA ILE A 46 -43.73 -3.58 -34.24
C ILE A 46 -42.71 -4.31 -33.34
N ASP A 47 -43.18 -4.91 -32.25
CA ASP A 47 -42.34 -5.68 -31.32
C ASP A 47 -41.76 -6.95 -31.96
N GLN A 48 -42.54 -7.65 -32.80
CA GLN A 48 -42.06 -8.81 -33.57
C GLN A 48 -41.04 -8.43 -34.66
N ARG A 49 -41.13 -7.21 -35.19
CA ARG A 49 -40.19 -6.68 -36.19
C ARG A 49 -38.88 -6.26 -35.54
N ASP A 50 -38.96 -5.61 -34.38
CA ASP A 50 -37.81 -5.13 -33.63
C ASP A 50 -38.14 -5.16 -32.13
N ALA A 51 -37.61 -6.19 -31.46
CA ALA A 51 -37.83 -6.44 -30.03
C ALA A 51 -37.19 -5.38 -29.12
N THR A 52 -36.38 -4.46 -29.68
CA THR A 52 -35.81 -3.33 -28.93
C THR A 52 -36.78 -2.17 -28.81
N VAL A 53 -37.86 -2.14 -29.60
CA VAL A 53 -38.77 -0.99 -29.66
C VAL A 53 -39.51 -0.79 -28.34
N LEU A 54 -40.28 -1.79 -27.89
CA LEU A 54 -41.07 -1.65 -26.66
C LEU A 54 -40.20 -1.35 -25.42
N PRO A 55 -39.04 -2.00 -25.20
CA PRO A 55 -38.13 -1.65 -24.11
C PRO A 55 -37.64 -0.19 -24.15
N ASN A 56 -37.38 0.35 -25.35
CA ASN A 56 -36.77 1.68 -25.54
C ASN A 56 -37.78 2.83 -25.74
N LEU A 57 -39.09 2.55 -25.73
CA LEU A 57 -40.10 3.61 -25.74
C LEU A 57 -39.98 4.48 -24.47
N ARG A 58 -40.12 5.79 -24.63
CA ARG A 58 -40.25 6.73 -23.52
C ARG A 58 -41.57 6.50 -22.78
N MET A 59 -41.58 6.82 -21.50
CA MET A 59 -42.75 6.59 -20.64
C MET A 59 -43.97 7.39 -21.10
N GLU A 60 -43.75 8.57 -21.68
CA GLU A 60 -44.77 9.42 -22.29
C GLU A 60 -45.48 8.71 -23.45
N VAL A 61 -44.74 7.91 -24.24
CA VAL A 61 -45.32 7.07 -25.29
C VAL A 61 -46.14 5.94 -24.67
N VAL A 62 -45.58 5.26 -23.67
CA VAL A 62 -46.25 4.14 -22.99
C VAL A 62 -47.54 4.59 -22.29
N GLN A 63 -47.56 5.79 -21.70
CA GLN A 63 -48.75 6.39 -21.07
C GLN A 63 -49.79 6.85 -22.08
N ALA A 64 -49.40 7.14 -23.32
CA ALA A 64 -50.31 7.50 -24.40
C ALA A 64 -51.00 6.27 -25.03
N ILE A 65 -50.58 5.04 -24.67
CA ILE A 65 -51.23 3.80 -25.11
C ILE A 65 -52.53 3.60 -24.29
N PRO A 66 -53.69 3.39 -24.95
CA PRO A 66 -54.94 3.07 -24.27
C PRO A 66 -54.84 1.83 -23.36
N GLN A 67 -55.47 1.87 -22.18
CA GLN A 67 -55.39 0.79 -21.17
C GLN A 67 -55.90 -0.57 -21.68
N ASP A 68 -56.89 -0.57 -22.57
CA ASP A 68 -57.42 -1.77 -23.23
C ASP A 68 -56.39 -2.42 -24.18
N VAL A 69 -55.55 -1.61 -24.81
CA VAL A 69 -54.44 -2.07 -25.66
C VAL A 69 -53.24 -2.50 -24.81
N LEU A 70 -52.92 -1.72 -23.77
CA LEU A 70 -51.81 -1.98 -22.86
C LEU A 70 -51.92 -3.37 -22.19
N SER A 71 -53.12 -3.79 -21.82
CA SER A 71 -53.39 -5.10 -21.21
C SER A 71 -53.04 -6.32 -22.09
N GLN A 72 -52.82 -6.09 -23.39
CA GLN A 72 -52.50 -7.12 -24.39
C GLN A 72 -51.01 -7.07 -24.82
N LEU A 73 -50.22 -6.16 -24.24
CA LEU A 73 -48.79 -6.04 -24.47
C LEU A 73 -47.98 -6.87 -23.45
N PRO A 74 -46.67 -7.12 -23.67
CA PRO A 74 -45.84 -7.87 -22.73
C PRO A 74 -45.88 -7.32 -21.30
N GLN A 75 -45.78 -8.21 -20.31
CA GLN A 75 -45.87 -7.87 -18.88
C GLN A 75 -44.88 -6.76 -18.48
N SER A 76 -43.67 -6.75 -19.08
CA SER A 76 -42.65 -5.71 -18.85
C SER A 76 -43.12 -4.30 -19.22
N VAL A 77 -43.98 -4.14 -20.22
CA VAL A 77 -44.53 -2.84 -20.63
C VAL A 77 -45.69 -2.44 -19.71
N GLN A 78 -46.50 -3.41 -19.28
CA GLN A 78 -47.58 -3.20 -18.32
C GLN A 78 -47.03 -2.75 -16.97
N ASP A 79 -45.96 -3.39 -16.49
CA ASP A 79 -45.30 -3.07 -15.23
C ASP A 79 -44.68 -1.66 -15.30
N ARG A 80 -44.08 -1.30 -16.44
CA ARG A 80 -43.57 0.06 -16.71
C ARG A 80 -44.68 1.11 -16.71
N ALA A 81 -45.80 0.84 -17.36
CA ALA A 81 -46.96 1.73 -17.38
C ALA A 81 -47.60 1.90 -15.98
N ALA A 82 -47.70 0.81 -15.22
CA ALA A 82 -48.24 0.78 -13.87
C ALA A 82 -47.35 1.49 -12.84
N ALA A 83 -46.03 1.54 -13.09
CA ALA A 83 -45.07 2.23 -12.23
C ALA A 83 -45.33 3.75 -12.12
N GLY A 84 -46.13 4.34 -13.03
CA GLY A 84 -46.73 5.68 -12.90
C GLY A 84 -45.77 6.87 -12.73
N GLY A 85 -44.46 6.64 -12.68
CA GLY A 85 -43.44 7.67 -12.52
C GLY A 85 -43.01 8.23 -13.87
N THR A 86 -42.57 9.49 -13.86
CA THR A 86 -41.61 10.00 -14.85
C THR A 86 -40.57 8.92 -15.15
N PRO A 87 -40.13 8.73 -16.41
CA PRO A 87 -39.07 7.77 -16.70
C PRO A 87 -37.93 8.06 -15.73
N PHE A 88 -37.48 7.04 -14.99
CA PHE A 88 -36.28 7.16 -14.19
C PHE A 88 -35.14 7.35 -15.19
N VAL A 89 -34.92 8.60 -15.56
CA VAL A 89 -33.67 9.07 -16.12
C VAL A 89 -32.80 9.26 -14.89
N PRO A 90 -31.77 8.43 -14.66
CA PRO A 90 -30.84 8.69 -13.58
C PRO A 90 -30.31 10.11 -13.78
N THR A 91 -30.74 11.03 -12.93
CA THR A 91 -30.18 12.39 -12.80
C THR A 91 -28.99 12.40 -11.85
N ALA A 92 -28.58 11.22 -11.40
CA ALA A 92 -27.50 10.94 -10.46
C ALA A 92 -26.70 9.72 -10.95
N SER A 93 -25.58 9.45 -10.28
CA SER A 93 -24.61 8.42 -10.66
C SER A 93 -25.23 7.04 -10.92
N VAL A 94 -24.81 6.39 -12.01
CA VAL A 94 -25.13 4.99 -12.33
C VAL A 94 -23.98 4.11 -11.87
N THR A 95 -24.26 3.08 -11.06
CA THR A 95 -23.26 2.11 -10.61
C THR A 95 -23.57 0.72 -11.16
N ARG A 96 -22.53 -0.02 -11.58
CA ARG A 96 -22.60 -1.44 -11.96
C ARG A 96 -21.52 -2.26 -11.31
N ASN A 97 -21.80 -3.54 -11.17
CA ASN A 97 -20.83 -4.54 -10.78
C ASN A 97 -21.01 -5.78 -11.67
N ASN A 98 -19.95 -6.20 -12.35
CA ASN A 98 -19.95 -7.33 -13.29
C ASN A 98 -21.06 -7.24 -14.36
N GLY A 99 -21.28 -6.04 -14.93
CA GLY A 99 -22.30 -5.79 -15.95
C GLY A 99 -23.75 -5.67 -15.43
N GLU A 100 -23.99 -6.01 -14.16
CA GLU A 100 -25.30 -5.85 -13.53
C GLU A 100 -25.43 -4.50 -12.81
N SER A 101 -26.63 -3.90 -12.85
CA SER A 101 -26.93 -2.68 -12.10
C SER A 101 -26.75 -2.92 -10.61
N SER A 102 -25.95 -2.08 -9.95
CA SER A 102 -25.63 -2.19 -8.53
C SER A 102 -25.95 -0.89 -7.80
N LEU A 103 -26.00 -0.95 -6.47
CA LEU A 103 -26.05 0.22 -5.61
C LEU A 103 -24.81 0.23 -4.73
N LEU A 104 -24.08 1.34 -4.74
CA LEU A 104 -22.97 1.54 -3.83
C LEU A 104 -23.47 2.03 -2.47
N VAL A 105 -23.13 1.31 -1.40
CA VAL A 105 -23.43 1.70 -0.02
C VAL A 105 -22.12 1.90 0.72
N THR A 106 -21.84 3.14 1.10
CA THR A 106 -20.66 3.51 1.88
C THR A 106 -21.02 3.64 3.35
N VAL A 107 -20.30 2.92 4.22
CA VAL A 107 -20.50 2.96 5.67
C VAL A 107 -19.31 3.64 6.31
N PHE A 108 -19.56 4.77 6.99
CA PHE A 108 -18.54 5.47 7.77
C PHE A 108 -18.65 5.08 9.24
N LYS A 109 -17.50 4.77 9.85
CA LYS A 109 -17.42 4.59 11.29
C LYS A 109 -17.05 5.91 11.98
N PRO A 110 -17.47 6.11 13.25
CA PRO A 110 -16.90 7.14 14.10
C PRO A 110 -15.38 6.95 14.31
N ASN A 111 -14.68 8.04 14.65
CA ASN A 111 -13.23 8.01 14.84
C ASN A 111 -12.80 7.08 15.99
N ASP A 112 -13.60 6.97 17.04
CA ASP A 112 -13.37 6.16 18.25
C ASP A 112 -13.84 4.69 18.12
N ALA A 113 -14.61 4.37 17.08
CA ALA A 113 -15.12 3.03 16.87
C ALA A 113 -14.01 2.06 16.39
N ASN A 114 -14.05 0.82 16.89
CA ASN A 114 -13.17 -0.26 16.45
C ASN A 114 -13.53 -0.69 15.02
N THR A 115 -12.56 -0.62 14.10
CA THR A 115 -12.76 -0.93 12.67
C THR A 115 -13.22 -2.37 12.43
N VAL A 116 -12.62 -3.34 13.12
CA VAL A 116 -12.93 -4.78 12.93
C VAL A 116 -14.34 -5.08 13.44
N GLN A 117 -14.68 -4.60 14.64
CA GLN A 117 -16.02 -4.79 15.19
C GLN A 117 -17.09 -4.11 14.32
N ALA A 118 -16.84 -2.86 13.90
CA ALA A 118 -17.78 -2.12 13.05
C ALA A 118 -18.04 -2.84 11.72
N TYR A 119 -17.02 -3.46 11.12
CA TYR A 119 -17.18 -4.27 9.92
C TYR A 119 -18.06 -5.50 10.17
N TYR A 120 -17.80 -6.29 11.21
CA TYR A 120 -18.61 -7.48 11.50
C TYR A 120 -20.05 -7.15 11.88
N ASP A 121 -20.27 -6.04 12.60
CA ASP A 121 -21.61 -5.56 12.93
C ASP A 121 -22.37 -5.17 11.64
N ALA A 122 -21.72 -4.43 10.74
CA ALA A 122 -22.30 -4.07 9.43
C ALA A 122 -22.56 -5.32 8.56
N LYS A 123 -21.60 -6.25 8.52
CA LYS A 123 -21.72 -7.52 7.78
C LYS A 123 -22.87 -8.37 8.29
N ALA A 124 -23.06 -8.47 9.60
CA ALA A 124 -24.17 -9.23 10.19
C ALA A 124 -25.54 -8.66 9.75
N VAL A 125 -25.67 -7.33 9.68
CA VAL A 125 -26.89 -6.67 9.19
C VAL A 125 -27.09 -6.94 7.69
N ILE A 126 -26.03 -6.86 6.89
CA ILE A 126 -26.08 -7.15 5.44
C ILE A 126 -26.48 -8.62 5.19
N GLU A 127 -25.91 -9.57 5.93
CA GLU A 127 -26.24 -10.99 5.82
C GLU A 127 -27.69 -11.27 6.22
N GLU A 128 -28.24 -10.54 7.19
CA GLU A 128 -29.67 -10.61 7.53
C GLU A 128 -30.55 -10.11 6.37
N ILE A 129 -30.20 -8.99 5.76
CA ILE A 129 -30.91 -8.45 4.58
C ILE A 129 -30.85 -9.43 3.40
N GLN A 130 -29.70 -10.05 3.17
CA GLN A 130 -29.51 -11.04 2.11
C GLN A 130 -30.30 -12.33 2.37
N ARG A 131 -30.38 -12.78 3.63
CA ARG A 131 -31.23 -13.92 4.02
C ARG A 131 -32.71 -13.63 3.80
N GLN A 132 -33.16 -12.38 3.98
CA GLN A 132 -34.53 -11.97 3.71
C GLN A 132 -34.81 -11.75 2.21
N ASN A 133 -33.79 -11.46 1.41
CA ASN A 133 -33.91 -11.14 -0.02
C ASN A 133 -32.87 -11.92 -0.84
N PRO A 134 -33.15 -13.21 -1.18
CA PRO A 134 -32.19 -14.07 -1.87
C PRO A 134 -31.78 -13.59 -3.27
N SER A 135 -32.55 -12.68 -3.87
CA SER A 135 -32.26 -12.06 -5.16
C SER A 135 -31.21 -10.94 -5.10
N ILE A 136 -30.83 -10.49 -3.90
CA ILE A 136 -29.82 -9.43 -3.72
C ILE A 136 -28.46 -10.08 -3.48
N VAL A 137 -27.50 -9.79 -4.37
CA VAL A 137 -26.09 -10.17 -4.20
C VAL A 137 -25.35 -8.96 -3.64
N VAL A 138 -24.68 -9.13 -2.51
CA VAL A 138 -23.87 -8.07 -1.90
C VAL A 138 -22.40 -8.42 -2.02
N ASN A 139 -21.68 -7.60 -2.78
CA ASN A 139 -20.22 -7.71 -2.94
C ASN A 139 -19.54 -6.61 -2.13
N THR A 140 -18.52 -6.97 -1.36
CA THR A 140 -17.75 -5.99 -0.58
C THR A 140 -16.79 -5.27 -1.50
N ALA A 141 -16.97 -3.95 -1.62
CA ALA A 141 -16.19 -3.12 -2.54
C ALA A 141 -14.80 -2.79 -2.01
N PHE A 142 -14.73 -2.36 -0.75
CA PHE A 142 -13.53 -2.04 0.00
C PHE A 142 -13.86 -2.18 1.49
N GLU A 143 -12.96 -2.76 2.28
CA GLU A 143 -13.09 -2.80 3.73
C GLU A 143 -11.70 -2.75 4.37
N GLN A 144 -11.61 -2.19 5.58
CA GLN A 144 -10.34 -1.97 6.28
C GLN A 144 -10.02 -3.04 7.34
N SER A 145 -10.98 -3.92 7.67
CA SER A 145 -10.85 -4.89 8.75
C SER A 145 -9.88 -6.03 8.43
N SER A 146 -9.92 -6.60 7.21
CA SER A 146 -8.99 -7.68 6.83
C SER A 146 -7.54 -7.21 6.90
N PHE A 147 -7.24 -6.00 6.45
CA PHE A 147 -5.92 -5.40 6.55
C PHE A 147 -5.44 -5.31 8.01
N VAL A 148 -6.33 -4.95 8.94
CA VAL A 148 -6.01 -4.88 10.38
C VAL A 148 -5.80 -6.29 10.94
N GLU A 149 -6.64 -7.26 10.62
CA GLU A 149 -6.52 -8.64 11.08
C GLU A 149 -5.26 -9.32 10.55
N GLU A 150 -4.99 -9.16 9.25
CA GLU A 150 -3.78 -9.65 8.60
C GLU A 150 -2.54 -9.03 9.25
N SER A 151 -2.55 -7.71 9.49
CA SER A 151 -1.47 -7.03 10.21
C SER A 151 -1.26 -7.59 11.62
N ILE A 152 -2.33 -7.82 12.40
CA ILE A 152 -2.22 -8.41 13.74
C ILE A 152 -1.61 -9.81 13.67
N SER A 153 -2.09 -10.64 12.74
CA SER A 153 -1.58 -11.99 12.53
C SER A 153 -0.13 -11.99 12.04
N GLY A 154 0.23 -11.00 11.21
CA GLY A 154 1.56 -10.74 10.69
C GLY A 154 2.54 -10.40 11.81
N VAL A 155 2.22 -9.41 12.64
CA VAL A 155 3.05 -9.05 13.81
C VAL A 155 3.19 -10.21 14.77
N ALA A 156 2.12 -10.97 15.03
CA ALA A 156 2.22 -12.16 15.88
C ALA A 156 3.18 -13.20 15.29
N ARG A 157 3.08 -13.46 13.98
CA ARG A 157 3.96 -14.39 13.27
C ARG A 157 5.41 -13.92 13.26
N GLU A 158 5.66 -12.67 12.90
CA GLU A 158 6.99 -12.05 12.85
C GLU A 158 7.62 -11.94 14.24
N GLY A 159 6.83 -11.60 15.26
CA GLY A 159 7.27 -11.57 16.65
C GLY A 159 7.68 -12.96 17.14
N LEU A 160 6.91 -14.00 16.80
CA LEU A 160 7.24 -15.39 17.16
C LEU A 160 8.48 -15.90 16.41
N THR A 161 8.61 -15.61 15.10
CA THR A 161 9.79 -16.02 14.34
C THR A 161 11.04 -15.28 14.81
N GLY A 162 10.94 -13.97 15.07
CA GLY A 162 12.01 -13.16 15.66
C GLY A 162 12.45 -13.68 17.02
N ALA A 163 11.50 -14.00 17.90
CA ALA A 163 11.78 -14.64 19.19
C ALA A 163 12.46 -16.00 19.02
N GLY A 164 12.01 -16.81 18.07
CA GLY A 164 12.63 -18.07 17.69
C GLY A 164 14.10 -17.91 17.28
N PHE A 165 14.38 -16.96 16.39
CA PHE A 165 15.75 -16.65 15.95
C PHE A 165 16.62 -16.14 17.10
N ALA A 166 16.11 -15.23 17.93
CA ALA A 166 16.82 -14.76 19.12
C ALA A 166 17.22 -15.91 20.05
N MET A 167 16.26 -16.81 20.34
CA MET A 167 16.52 -18.01 21.16
C MET A 167 17.62 -18.89 20.55
N ILE A 168 17.62 -19.09 19.23
CA ILE A 168 18.65 -19.85 18.51
C ILE A 168 20.01 -19.16 18.62
N VAL A 169 20.09 -17.85 18.35
CA VAL A 169 21.33 -17.07 18.41
C VAL A 169 21.92 -17.09 19.81
N ILE A 170 21.11 -16.90 20.85
CA ILE A 170 21.57 -16.96 22.24
C ILE A 170 22.02 -18.37 22.62
N MET A 171 21.27 -19.40 22.19
CA MET A 171 21.66 -20.79 22.43
C MET A 171 23.01 -21.11 21.76
N LEU A 172 23.27 -20.58 20.56
CA LEU A 172 24.55 -20.71 19.87
C LEU A 172 25.68 -19.97 20.60
N PHE A 173 25.43 -18.75 21.06
CA PHE A 173 26.44 -17.89 21.68
C PHE A 173 26.83 -18.37 23.09
N LEU A 174 25.83 -18.63 23.95
CA LEU A 174 26.03 -19.10 25.33
C LEU A 174 26.40 -20.60 25.42
N SER A 175 26.34 -21.33 24.31
CA SER A 175 26.82 -22.70 24.22
C SER A 175 28.35 -22.81 24.40
N GLY A 176 29.12 -21.72 24.28
CA GLY A 176 30.54 -21.69 24.71
C GLY A 176 31.39 -22.83 24.13
N GLY A 177 31.17 -23.22 22.88
CA GLY A 177 31.87 -24.35 22.24
C GLY A 177 31.58 -25.74 22.84
N THR A 178 30.74 -25.85 23.87
CA THR A 178 30.41 -27.12 24.54
C THR A 178 29.65 -28.09 23.62
N TRP A 179 28.94 -27.57 22.61
CA TRP A 179 28.36 -28.37 21.53
C TRP A 179 29.37 -29.21 20.74
N ASN A 180 30.65 -28.85 20.74
CA ASN A 180 31.68 -29.64 20.07
C ASN A 180 32.13 -30.87 20.90
N ARG A 181 31.71 -30.99 22.17
CA ARG A 181 32.18 -32.08 23.06
C ARG A 181 31.42 -33.39 22.87
N SER A 182 30.14 -33.38 22.48
CA SER A 182 29.38 -34.62 22.24
C SER A 182 29.31 -35.00 20.74
N PRO A 183 29.54 -36.28 20.36
CA PRO A 183 29.42 -36.73 18.97
C PRO A 183 28.04 -36.47 18.35
N ARG A 184 26.98 -36.50 19.18
CA ARG A 184 25.59 -36.25 18.77
C ARG A 184 25.34 -34.80 18.40
N SER A 185 25.85 -33.85 19.19
CA SER A 185 25.70 -32.42 18.92
C SER A 185 26.50 -31.99 17.69
N ARG A 186 27.66 -32.61 17.42
CA ARG A 186 28.38 -32.44 16.14
C ARG A 186 27.58 -32.97 14.96
N ALA A 187 26.99 -34.16 15.09
CA ALA A 187 26.13 -34.71 14.05
C ALA A 187 24.93 -33.80 13.77
N GLY A 188 24.25 -33.29 14.80
CA GLY A 188 23.14 -32.34 14.67
C GLY A 188 23.54 -31.02 14.00
N MET A 189 24.66 -30.41 14.41
CA MET A 189 25.19 -29.19 13.75
C MET A 189 25.56 -29.42 12.29
N VAL A 190 26.23 -30.53 11.97
CA VAL A 190 26.64 -30.84 10.60
C VAL A 190 25.42 -31.10 9.71
N LEU A 191 24.40 -31.78 10.24
CA LEU A 191 23.13 -31.97 9.54
C LEU A 191 22.43 -30.64 9.29
N LEU A 192 22.30 -29.81 10.33
CA LEU A 192 21.62 -28.52 10.22
C LEU A 192 22.35 -27.55 9.28
N ALA A 193 23.65 -27.33 9.51
CA ALA A 193 24.46 -26.45 8.68
C ALA A 193 24.57 -26.99 7.25
N GLY A 194 24.73 -28.30 7.09
CA GLY A 194 24.76 -28.97 5.78
C GLY A 194 23.45 -28.79 5.02
N SER A 195 22.31 -29.01 5.66
CA SER A 195 20.99 -28.82 5.03
C SER A 195 20.71 -27.36 4.70
N VAL A 196 21.09 -26.40 5.57
CA VAL A 196 20.91 -24.96 5.29
C VAL A 196 21.82 -24.49 4.16
N VAL A 197 23.10 -24.84 4.19
CA VAL A 197 24.05 -24.46 3.14
C VAL A 197 23.64 -25.07 1.80
N LEU A 198 23.25 -26.35 1.78
CA LEU A 198 22.80 -27.01 0.56
C LEU A 198 21.53 -26.35 0.00
N LEU A 199 20.60 -25.94 0.88
CA LEU A 199 19.38 -25.21 0.50
C LEU A 199 19.70 -23.83 -0.09
N ILE A 200 20.61 -23.07 0.51
CA ILE A 200 21.06 -21.77 -0.01
C ILE A 200 21.75 -21.94 -1.36
N VAL A 201 22.65 -22.92 -1.50
CA VAL A 201 23.37 -23.19 -2.75
C VAL A 201 22.42 -23.60 -3.86
N LEU A 202 21.44 -24.47 -3.58
CA LEU A 202 20.42 -24.86 -4.57
C LEU A 202 19.56 -23.68 -4.99
N SER A 203 19.13 -22.85 -4.02
CA SER A 203 18.34 -21.64 -4.29
C SER A 203 19.12 -20.64 -5.14
N LEU A 204 20.42 -20.47 -4.88
CA LEU A 204 21.31 -19.62 -5.68
C LEU A 204 21.53 -20.16 -7.09
N LEU A 205 21.76 -21.47 -7.23
CA LEU A 205 21.93 -22.10 -8.54
C LEU A 205 20.67 -21.99 -9.39
N GLN A 206 19.49 -22.15 -8.78
CA GLN A 206 18.23 -21.96 -9.49
C GLN A 206 17.98 -20.50 -9.82
N ALA A 207 18.15 -19.58 -8.87
CA ALA A 207 18.07 -18.15 -9.14
C ALA A 207 18.97 -17.71 -10.31
N GLN A 208 20.20 -18.25 -10.38
CA GLN A 208 21.12 -17.97 -11.48
C GLN A 208 20.72 -18.62 -12.81
N ALA A 209 20.13 -19.82 -12.77
CA ALA A 209 19.69 -20.55 -13.96
C ALA A 209 18.40 -19.97 -14.56
N SER A 210 17.47 -19.49 -13.74
CA SER A 210 16.19 -18.94 -14.18
C SER A 210 16.13 -17.41 -14.20
N GLY A 211 17.16 -16.72 -13.69
CA GLY A 211 17.21 -15.25 -13.67
C GLY A 211 16.24 -14.61 -12.68
N VAL A 212 15.82 -15.37 -11.67
CA VAL A 212 14.77 -15.00 -10.71
C VAL A 212 15.38 -14.71 -9.33
N SER A 213 14.71 -13.92 -8.48
CA SER A 213 15.15 -13.63 -7.10
C SER A 213 15.43 -14.90 -6.28
N ILE A 214 16.30 -14.82 -5.27
CA ILE A 214 16.71 -15.99 -4.45
C ILE A 214 15.50 -16.65 -3.75
N THR A 215 14.52 -15.86 -3.34
CA THR A 215 13.28 -16.33 -2.70
C THR A 215 12.39 -17.10 -3.67
N GLN A 216 12.26 -16.63 -4.91
CA GLN A 216 11.55 -17.36 -5.96
C GLN A 216 12.37 -18.54 -6.51
N GLY A 217 13.70 -18.48 -6.46
CA GLY A 217 14.60 -19.60 -6.71
C GLY A 217 14.39 -20.74 -5.72
N PHE A 218 14.15 -20.43 -4.44
CA PHE A 218 13.68 -21.40 -3.46
C PHE A 218 12.35 -22.03 -3.89
N GLU A 219 11.40 -21.23 -4.40
CA GLU A 219 10.13 -21.70 -4.95
C GLU A 219 10.20 -22.49 -6.26
N GLN A 220 11.38 -22.64 -6.84
CA GLN A 220 11.61 -23.50 -8.00
C GLN A 220 12.37 -24.80 -7.65
N VAL A 221 12.93 -24.95 -6.45
CA VAL A 221 13.57 -26.20 -5.98
C VAL A 221 12.54 -27.33 -6.00
N ASP A 222 12.89 -28.52 -6.49
CA ASP A 222 11.97 -29.67 -6.47
C ASP A 222 11.34 -29.88 -5.07
N VAL A 223 10.02 -30.07 -5.02
CA VAL A 223 9.25 -30.18 -3.77
C VAL A 223 9.80 -31.30 -2.88
N VAL A 224 10.21 -32.44 -3.46
CA VAL A 224 10.81 -33.55 -2.72
C VAL A 224 12.12 -33.13 -2.11
N LEU A 225 12.96 -32.40 -2.85
CA LEU A 225 14.24 -31.91 -2.36
C LEU A 225 14.09 -30.88 -1.24
N ARG A 226 13.11 -29.96 -1.34
CA ARG A 226 12.78 -29.03 -0.24
C ARG A 226 12.33 -29.76 1.00
N VAL A 227 11.43 -30.72 0.87
CA VAL A 227 10.95 -31.51 2.00
C VAL A 227 12.09 -32.29 2.63
N MET A 228 12.99 -32.90 1.86
CA MET A 228 14.16 -33.59 2.40
C MET A 228 15.13 -32.65 3.13
N LEU A 229 15.36 -31.44 2.60
CA LEU A 229 16.21 -30.43 3.25
C LEU A 229 15.56 -29.92 4.54
N LEU A 230 14.25 -29.68 4.51
CA LEU A 230 13.49 -29.26 5.69
C LEU A 230 13.48 -30.35 6.76
N VAL A 231 13.29 -31.62 6.38
CA VAL A 231 13.44 -32.77 7.27
C VAL A 231 14.87 -32.83 7.82
N GLY A 232 15.89 -32.54 7.01
CA GLY A 232 17.29 -32.45 7.47
C GLY A 232 17.52 -31.34 8.50
N VAL A 233 16.96 -30.14 8.28
CA VAL A 233 17.00 -29.01 9.22
C VAL A 233 16.27 -29.37 10.51
N VAL A 234 15.04 -29.89 10.42
CA VAL A 234 14.22 -30.27 11.58
C VAL A 234 14.89 -31.41 12.36
N SER A 235 15.42 -32.42 11.67
CA SER A 235 16.15 -33.53 12.31
C SER A 235 17.42 -33.04 12.98
N GLY A 236 18.17 -32.14 12.33
CA GLY A 236 19.33 -31.47 12.91
C GLY A 236 18.96 -30.71 14.18
N PHE A 237 17.84 -29.99 14.16
CA PHE A 237 17.31 -29.24 15.31
C PHE A 237 16.87 -30.16 16.46
N VAL A 238 16.14 -31.24 16.15
CA VAL A 238 15.67 -32.24 17.14
C VAL A 238 16.83 -32.97 17.81
N ILE A 239 17.84 -33.39 17.03
CA ILE A 239 19.05 -34.06 17.56
C ILE A 239 19.82 -33.13 18.51
N LEU A 240 19.78 -31.84 18.22
CA LEU A 240 20.55 -30.80 18.89
C LEU A 240 19.82 -30.28 20.15
N LEU A 241 18.49 -30.24 20.12
CA LEU A 241 17.61 -29.91 21.26
C LEU A 241 17.27 -31.10 22.16
N TRP A 242 17.79 -32.31 21.89
CA TRP A 242 17.47 -33.48 22.70
C TRP A 242 17.86 -33.26 24.18
N PRO A 243 17.03 -33.65 25.18
CA PRO A 243 17.19 -33.24 26.58
C PRO A 243 18.55 -33.53 27.23
N GLY A 244 19.31 -34.48 26.69
CA GLY A 244 20.65 -34.85 27.19
C GLY A 244 21.83 -34.13 26.52
N SER A 245 21.61 -33.36 25.46
CA SER A 245 22.67 -32.68 24.69
C SER A 245 22.70 -31.16 24.81
N LEU A 246 21.68 -30.56 25.45
CA LEU A 246 21.64 -29.12 25.68
C LEU A 246 22.73 -28.74 26.70
N PRO A 247 23.59 -27.75 26.39
CA PRO A 247 24.47 -27.16 27.39
C PRO A 247 23.59 -26.61 28.52
N VAL A 248 23.76 -27.13 29.74
CA VAL A 248 22.97 -26.71 30.92
C VAL A 248 22.89 -25.17 31.09
N PRO A 249 23.94 -24.39 30.77
CA PRO A 249 23.86 -22.93 30.82
C PRO A 249 22.96 -22.31 29.75
N ALA A 250 23.05 -22.80 28.52
CA ALA A 250 22.45 -22.17 27.35
C ALA A 250 20.93 -22.28 27.36
N TRP A 251 20.36 -23.45 27.66
CA TRP A 251 18.91 -23.63 27.60
C TRP A 251 18.17 -22.87 28.70
N ARG A 252 18.77 -22.71 29.89
CA ARG A 252 18.20 -21.91 30.99
C ARG A 252 18.20 -20.43 30.66
N ALA A 253 19.26 -19.93 30.05
CA ALA A 253 19.32 -18.57 29.53
C ALA A 253 18.30 -18.36 28.39
N THR A 254 18.18 -19.32 27.48
CA THR A 254 17.14 -19.30 26.44
C THR A 254 15.73 -19.26 27.03
N LEU A 255 15.46 -19.94 28.15
CA LEU A 255 14.17 -19.83 28.84
C LEU A 255 13.92 -18.45 29.43
N VAL A 256 14.95 -17.79 29.98
CA VAL A 256 14.82 -16.40 30.47
C VAL A 256 14.35 -15.49 29.34
N ILE A 257 14.97 -15.58 28.16
CA ILE A 257 14.60 -14.79 26.98
C ILE A 257 13.24 -15.20 26.40
N GLY A 258 12.98 -16.50 26.32
CA GLY A 258 11.72 -17.04 25.82
C GLY A 258 10.51 -16.61 26.64
N VAL A 259 10.70 -16.33 27.93
CA VAL A 259 9.66 -15.76 28.81
C VAL A 259 9.68 -14.22 28.80
N SER A 260 10.86 -13.59 28.79
CA SER A 260 10.94 -12.12 28.88
C SER A 260 10.44 -11.42 27.63
N LEU A 261 10.64 -11.98 26.43
CA LEU A 261 10.28 -11.34 25.18
C LEU A 261 8.74 -11.17 25.02
N PRO A 262 7.91 -12.22 25.18
CA PRO A 262 6.46 -12.04 25.20
C PRO A 262 6.01 -11.07 26.30
N LEU A 263 6.67 -11.10 27.46
CA LEU A 263 6.34 -10.19 28.55
C LEU A 263 6.68 -8.73 28.23
N SER A 264 7.79 -8.46 27.55
CA SER A 264 8.15 -7.12 27.05
C SER A 264 7.12 -6.60 26.05
N VAL A 265 6.65 -7.46 25.14
CA VAL A 265 5.60 -7.10 24.18
C VAL A 265 4.27 -6.83 24.89
N LEU A 266 3.88 -7.67 25.85
CA LEU A 266 2.68 -7.44 26.67
C LEU A 266 2.79 -6.16 27.51
N ALA A 267 3.97 -5.88 28.06
CA ALA A 267 4.26 -4.65 28.78
C ALA A 267 4.18 -3.43 27.85
N ALA A 268 4.62 -3.55 26.60
CA ALA A 268 4.46 -2.52 25.58
C ALA A 268 2.98 -2.22 25.30
N PHE A 269 2.15 -3.25 25.09
CA PHE A 269 0.70 -3.07 24.93
C PHE A 269 0.04 -2.45 26.16
N ALA A 270 0.40 -2.89 27.37
CA ALA A 270 -0.11 -2.30 28.62
C ALA A 270 0.29 -0.82 28.74
N LEU A 271 1.53 -0.49 28.38
CA LEU A 271 2.05 0.87 28.41
C LEU A 271 1.33 1.75 27.37
N MET A 272 1.17 1.29 26.14
CA MET A 272 0.40 1.99 25.09
C MET A 272 -1.07 2.18 25.47
N ARG A 273 -1.68 1.22 26.18
CA ARG A 273 -3.08 1.29 26.58
C ARG A 273 -3.33 2.28 27.72
N TRP A 274 -2.40 2.41 28.66
CA TRP A 274 -2.63 3.14 29.91
C TRP A 274 -1.82 4.42 30.06
N LEU A 275 -0.58 4.47 29.56
CA LEU A 275 0.28 5.64 29.76
C LEU A 275 -0.20 6.87 28.97
N PRO A 276 -0.48 6.79 27.65
CA PRO A 276 -0.94 7.96 26.89
C PRO A 276 -2.21 8.59 27.45
N PRO A 277 -3.31 7.85 27.72
CA PRO A 277 -4.51 8.45 28.26
C PRO A 277 -4.30 9.04 29.67
N ALA A 278 -3.49 8.38 30.51
CA ALA A 278 -3.22 8.87 31.85
C ALA A 278 -2.46 10.21 31.83
N VAL A 279 -1.45 10.33 30.97
CA VAL A 279 -0.68 11.57 30.80
C VAL A 279 -1.54 12.64 30.13
N HIS A 280 -2.31 12.29 29.09
CA HIS A 280 -3.23 13.20 28.42
C HIS A 280 -4.21 13.85 29.38
N ASN A 281 -4.89 13.05 30.20
CA ASN A 281 -5.91 13.54 31.15
C ASN A 281 -5.33 14.53 32.18
N VAL A 282 -4.06 14.37 32.54
CA VAL A 282 -3.38 15.28 33.48
C VAL A 282 -2.93 16.57 32.77
N LEU A 283 -2.44 16.47 31.54
CA LEU A 283 -1.83 17.59 30.82
C LEU A 283 -2.82 18.41 29.99
N ALA A 284 -3.91 17.82 29.50
CA ALA A 284 -4.89 18.46 28.62
C ALA A 284 -5.45 19.76 29.21
N PRO A 285 -5.90 19.80 30.49
CA PRO A 285 -6.42 21.02 31.10
C PRO A 285 -5.39 22.16 31.20
N MET A 286 -4.08 21.83 31.18
CA MET A 286 -2.99 22.79 31.36
C MET A 286 -2.39 23.27 30.03
N SER A 287 -2.79 22.66 28.91
CA SER A 287 -2.17 22.85 27.59
C SER A 287 -2.61 24.10 26.84
N GLU A 288 -3.73 24.70 27.24
CA GLU A 288 -4.25 25.93 26.64
C GLU A 288 -3.26 27.08 26.84
N GLY A 289 -2.43 27.35 25.82
CA GLY A 289 -1.49 28.48 25.79
C GLY A 289 0.01 28.13 25.72
N SER A 290 0.41 26.85 25.76
CA SER A 290 1.82 26.46 25.61
C SER A 290 2.03 25.52 24.41
N PRO A 291 2.75 25.95 23.35
CA PRO A 291 3.08 25.09 22.21
C PRO A 291 3.85 23.82 22.61
N ILE A 292 4.67 23.90 23.66
CA ILE A 292 5.43 22.76 24.18
C ILE A 292 4.50 21.73 24.80
N LEU A 293 3.48 22.18 25.54
CA LEU A 293 2.55 21.27 26.18
C LEU A 293 1.59 20.63 25.18
N GLN A 294 1.19 21.37 24.14
CA GLN A 294 0.46 20.80 22.99
C GLN A 294 1.28 19.75 22.26
N PHE A 295 2.59 20.00 22.07
CA PHE A 295 3.50 18.99 21.52
C PHE A 295 3.58 17.74 22.41
N ILE A 296 3.69 17.90 23.73
CA ILE A 296 3.69 16.75 24.66
C ILE A 296 2.37 15.98 24.57
N LEU A 297 1.21 16.65 24.48
CA LEU A 297 -0.07 15.97 24.27
C LEU A 297 -0.12 15.19 22.95
N ARG A 298 0.49 15.72 21.89
CA ARG A 298 0.62 14.99 20.62
C ARG A 298 1.41 13.69 20.79
N LEU A 299 2.38 13.64 21.71
CA LEU A 299 3.10 12.41 22.03
C LEU A 299 2.28 11.45 22.92
N PHE A 300 1.38 11.96 23.76
CA PHE A 300 0.52 11.19 24.65
C PHE A 300 -0.97 11.37 24.28
N PRO A 301 -1.46 10.73 23.20
CA PRO A 301 -2.85 10.90 22.75
C PRO A 301 -3.87 10.27 23.72
N GLU A 302 -5.14 10.70 23.61
CA GLU A 302 -6.28 10.16 24.39
C GLU A 302 -6.46 8.65 24.23
N SER A 303 -6.20 8.16 23.03
CA SER A 303 -6.19 6.73 22.73
C SER A 303 -5.22 6.45 21.61
N LEU A 304 -4.56 5.30 21.68
CA LEU A 304 -3.73 4.77 20.61
C LEU A 304 -4.47 3.58 20.01
N THR A 305 -4.86 3.69 18.75
CA THR A 305 -5.53 2.59 18.03
C THR A 305 -4.49 1.56 17.57
N LEU A 306 -4.85 0.28 17.61
CA LEU A 306 -4.05 -0.75 16.95
C LEU A 306 -4.40 -0.73 15.46
N ASN A 307 -3.46 -0.20 14.67
CA ASN A 307 -3.52 -0.12 13.23
C ASN A 307 -2.21 -0.60 12.61
N ILE A 308 -2.18 -0.67 11.28
CA ILE A 308 -1.02 -1.14 10.51
C ILE A 308 0.26 -0.41 10.93
N MET A 309 0.22 0.93 11.05
CA MET A 309 1.40 1.73 11.43
C MET A 309 1.90 1.42 12.84
N THR A 310 1.01 1.30 13.83
CA THR A 310 1.41 0.93 15.20
C THR A 310 1.96 -0.49 15.28
N LEU A 311 1.40 -1.41 14.49
CA LEU A 311 1.79 -2.81 14.43
C LEU A 311 3.15 -2.97 13.75
N SER A 312 3.37 -2.28 12.62
CA SER A 312 4.69 -2.20 11.96
C SER A 312 5.75 -1.60 12.90
N GLY A 313 5.38 -0.58 13.69
CA GLY A 313 6.26 -0.02 14.72
C GLY A 313 6.64 -1.05 15.78
N LEU A 314 5.68 -1.86 16.24
CA LEU A 314 5.93 -2.95 17.18
C LEU A 314 6.81 -4.04 16.57
N THR A 315 6.58 -4.47 15.33
CA THR A 315 7.45 -5.44 14.63
C THR A 315 8.91 -4.97 14.62
N VAL A 316 9.15 -3.72 14.21
CA VAL A 316 10.50 -3.14 14.20
C VAL A 316 11.09 -3.08 15.61
N ALA A 317 10.26 -2.74 16.61
CA ALA A 317 10.69 -2.68 18.00
C ALA A 317 11.05 -4.06 18.57
N VAL A 318 10.38 -5.15 18.17
CA VAL A 318 10.65 -6.52 18.70
C VAL A 318 12.11 -6.89 18.54
N GLY A 319 12.73 -6.61 17.38
CA GLY A 319 14.15 -6.89 17.16
C GLY A 319 15.05 -6.23 18.20
N ARG A 320 14.74 -4.99 18.58
CA ARG A 320 15.47 -4.22 19.57
C ARG A 320 15.09 -4.54 21.02
N ILE A 321 13.85 -4.95 21.28
CA ILE A 321 13.39 -5.39 22.62
C ILE A 321 14.28 -6.53 23.16
N VAL A 322 14.74 -7.40 22.26
CA VAL A 322 15.63 -8.51 22.63
C VAL A 322 17.01 -8.01 23.05
N ASP A 323 17.52 -6.95 22.44
CA ASP A 323 18.90 -6.47 22.67
C ASP A 323 19.12 -6.06 24.13
N ASP A 324 18.24 -5.24 24.70
CA ASP A 324 18.32 -4.82 26.12
C ASP A 324 18.35 -6.05 27.04
N SER A 325 17.56 -7.06 26.67
CA SER A 325 17.43 -8.30 27.42
C SER A 325 18.71 -9.13 27.40
N ILE A 326 19.36 -9.20 26.24
CA ILE A 326 20.63 -9.91 26.04
C ILE A 326 21.74 -9.23 26.82
N VAL A 327 21.84 -7.90 26.76
CA VAL A 327 22.93 -7.15 27.42
C VAL A 327 22.90 -7.35 28.94
N VAL A 328 21.72 -7.26 29.57
CA VAL A 328 21.58 -7.51 31.01
C VAL A 328 21.93 -8.95 31.37
N LEU A 329 21.44 -9.91 30.58
CA LEU A 329 21.69 -11.33 30.78
C LEU A 329 23.19 -11.66 30.68
N GLU A 330 23.86 -11.15 29.64
CA GLU A 330 25.29 -11.39 29.40
C GLU A 330 26.14 -10.80 30.53
N ASN A 331 25.87 -9.56 30.93
CA ASN A 331 26.67 -8.93 31.97
C ASN A 331 26.46 -9.56 33.35
N ALA A 332 25.22 -9.93 33.69
CA ALA A 332 24.94 -10.70 34.89
C ALA A 332 25.60 -12.08 34.87
N PHE A 333 25.65 -12.75 33.72
CA PHE A 333 26.32 -14.03 33.57
C PHE A 333 27.83 -13.93 33.75
N ARG A 334 28.45 -12.86 33.21
CA ARG A 334 29.86 -12.51 33.43
C ARG A 334 30.20 -12.32 34.91
N GLU A 335 29.34 -11.64 35.66
CA GLU A 335 29.51 -11.47 37.11
C GLU A 335 29.29 -12.76 37.91
N ILE A 336 28.39 -13.65 37.45
CA ILE A 336 28.23 -14.99 38.05
C ILE A 336 29.50 -15.84 37.81
N GLN A 337 30.13 -15.75 36.63
CA GLN A 337 31.39 -16.42 36.33
C GLN A 337 32.56 -15.94 37.19
N ALA A 338 32.54 -14.68 37.63
CA ALA A 338 33.57 -14.14 38.51
C ALA A 338 33.57 -14.74 39.94
N GLY A 339 32.63 -15.64 40.26
CA GLY A 339 32.66 -16.48 41.47
C GLY A 339 31.99 -15.90 42.71
N GLY A 340 31.03 -14.99 42.56
CA GLY A 340 30.31 -14.33 43.66
C GLY A 340 29.00 -15.01 44.10
N ASP A 341 28.34 -14.44 45.13
CA ASP A 341 26.96 -14.78 45.47
C ASP A 341 26.03 -14.44 44.29
N LYS A 342 25.17 -15.39 43.90
CA LYS A 342 24.31 -15.26 42.71
C LYS A 342 23.44 -14.00 42.76
N ARG A 343 22.88 -13.66 43.93
CA ARG A 343 22.04 -12.47 44.07
C ARG A 343 22.85 -11.20 43.90
N ALA A 344 23.98 -11.11 44.58
CA ALA A 344 24.90 -9.97 44.45
C ALA A 344 25.42 -9.82 43.01
N ALA A 345 25.78 -10.92 42.35
CA ALA A 345 26.28 -10.95 40.99
C ALA A 345 25.23 -10.46 39.97
N VAL A 346 23.98 -10.94 40.08
CA VAL A 346 22.88 -10.48 39.21
C VAL A 346 22.59 -8.99 39.42
N LEU A 347 22.55 -8.52 40.66
CA LEU A 347 22.30 -7.11 40.97
C LEU A 347 23.42 -6.21 40.42
N LYS A 348 24.68 -6.60 40.65
CA LYS A 348 25.84 -5.86 40.16
C LYS A 348 25.88 -5.85 38.62
N GLY A 349 25.74 -7.02 37.99
CA GLY A 349 25.72 -7.14 36.54
C GLY A 349 24.61 -6.33 35.88
N THR A 350 23.43 -6.24 36.50
CA THR A 350 22.35 -5.37 36.00
C THR A 350 22.69 -3.89 36.16
N THR A 351 23.21 -3.51 37.32
CA THR A 351 23.52 -2.10 37.65
C THR A 351 24.61 -1.53 36.75
N ASP A 352 25.62 -2.33 36.43
CA ASP A 352 26.77 -1.92 35.60
C ASP A 352 26.36 -1.51 34.18
N VAL A 353 25.31 -2.13 33.62
CA VAL A 353 24.83 -1.83 32.25
C VAL A 353 23.59 -0.96 32.19
N SER A 354 22.84 -0.80 33.29
CA SER A 354 21.55 -0.10 33.32
C SER A 354 21.63 1.33 32.77
N SER A 355 22.69 2.07 33.09
CA SER A 355 22.88 3.44 32.61
C SER A 355 23.16 3.48 31.10
N ALA A 356 23.98 2.56 30.59
CA ALA A 356 24.28 2.45 29.17
C ALA A 356 23.03 2.08 28.36
N ILE A 357 22.23 1.13 28.86
CA ILE A 357 20.96 0.74 28.22
C ILE A 357 19.99 1.93 28.23
N PHE A 358 19.80 2.60 29.36
CA PHE A 358 18.91 3.77 29.45
C PHE A 358 19.27 4.85 28.41
N VAL A 359 20.56 5.17 28.29
CA VAL A 359 21.05 6.16 27.33
C VAL A 359 20.82 5.68 25.89
N ALA A 360 21.11 4.40 25.59
CA ALA A 360 20.86 3.83 24.27
C ALA A 360 19.37 3.86 23.90
N THR A 361 18.48 3.51 24.83
CA THR A 361 17.02 3.57 24.68
C THR A 361 16.56 5.01 24.44
N MET A 362 17.04 5.96 25.24
CA MET A 362 16.70 7.38 25.08
C MET A 362 17.11 7.93 23.71
N VAL A 363 18.33 7.63 23.27
CA VAL A 363 18.81 8.04 21.94
C VAL A 363 17.88 7.51 20.85
N THR A 364 17.42 6.27 20.96
CA THR A 364 16.53 5.67 19.96
C THR A 364 15.12 6.21 20.01
N VAL A 365 14.59 6.52 21.20
CA VAL A 365 13.32 7.24 21.32
C VAL A 365 13.42 8.62 20.65
N VAL A 366 14.51 9.36 20.88
CA VAL A 366 14.72 10.69 20.27
C VAL A 366 14.81 10.63 18.75
N VAL A 367 15.31 9.54 18.17
CA VAL A 367 15.33 9.35 16.69
C VAL A 367 13.93 9.38 16.08
N PHE A 368 12.88 8.99 16.83
CA PHE A 368 11.48 9.04 16.36
C PHE A 368 10.75 10.34 16.74
N LEU A 369 11.35 11.20 17.57
CA LEU A 369 10.80 12.50 17.94
C LEU A 369 10.43 13.39 16.73
N PRO A 370 11.18 13.38 15.60
CA PRO A 370 10.83 14.17 14.43
C PRO A 370 9.40 13.94 13.93
N LEU A 371 8.89 12.70 14.02
CA LEU A 371 7.54 12.35 13.55
C LEU A 371 6.43 13.08 14.35
N GLY A 372 6.67 13.33 15.64
CA GLY A 372 5.76 14.13 16.47
C GLY A 372 5.86 15.62 16.17
N MET A 373 7.03 16.09 15.73
CA MET A 373 7.27 17.50 15.42
C MET A 373 6.77 17.87 14.02
N THR A 374 6.74 16.90 13.11
CA THR A 374 6.14 17.07 11.78
C THR A 374 4.63 17.14 11.87
N GLY A 375 4.07 18.24 11.37
CA GLY A 375 2.64 18.36 11.07
C GLY A 375 2.32 17.80 9.68
N GLY A 376 1.08 17.98 9.27
CA GLY A 376 0.59 17.55 7.96
C GLY A 376 0.45 16.03 7.82
N LEU A 377 0.29 15.57 6.58
CA LEU A 377 -0.05 14.18 6.26
C LEU A 377 1.00 13.18 6.77
N ILE A 378 2.29 13.49 6.60
CA ILE A 378 3.40 12.64 7.04
C ILE A 378 3.36 12.44 8.56
N GLY A 379 3.17 13.52 9.32
CA GLY A 379 3.08 13.47 10.77
C GLY A 379 1.91 12.62 11.23
N GLU A 380 0.70 12.87 10.70
CA GLU A 380 -0.50 12.11 11.09
C GLU A 380 -0.40 10.63 10.73
N PHE A 381 0.22 10.31 9.59
CA PHE A 381 0.34 8.94 9.11
C PHE A 381 1.43 8.13 9.85
N PHE A 382 2.61 8.72 10.09
CA PHE A 382 3.76 8.02 10.68
C PHE A 382 3.92 8.22 12.20
N LEU A 383 3.25 9.19 12.83
CA LEU A 383 3.32 9.36 14.29
C LEU A 383 2.90 8.10 15.06
N PRO A 384 1.81 7.38 14.71
CA PRO A 384 1.44 6.15 15.42
C PRO A 384 2.56 5.09 15.38
N PHE A 385 3.29 4.98 14.28
CA PHE A 385 4.46 4.11 14.16
C PHE A 385 5.56 4.51 15.15
N GLY A 386 5.93 5.80 15.19
CA GLY A 386 6.97 6.30 16.09
C GLY A 386 6.61 6.16 17.57
N LEU A 387 5.34 6.38 17.93
CA LEU A 387 4.83 6.18 19.28
C LEU A 387 4.88 4.70 19.68
N ALA A 388 4.46 3.81 18.79
CA ALA A 388 4.52 2.37 19.05
C ALA A 388 5.96 1.89 19.33
N VAL A 389 6.94 2.34 18.54
CA VAL A 389 8.36 2.02 18.80
C VAL A 389 8.79 2.60 20.14
N THR A 390 8.51 3.87 20.41
CA THR A 390 8.92 4.57 21.64
C THR A 390 8.39 3.88 22.89
N TYR A 391 7.09 3.57 22.92
CA TYR A 391 6.47 2.89 24.05
C TYR A 391 6.96 1.45 24.22
N SER A 392 7.23 0.76 23.11
CA SER A 392 7.80 -0.59 23.12
C SER A 392 9.21 -0.62 23.71
N LEU A 393 10.06 0.33 23.34
CA LEU A 393 11.42 0.44 23.86
C LEU A 393 11.44 0.90 25.33
N GLY A 394 10.54 1.80 25.71
CA GLY A 394 10.36 2.18 27.11
C GLY A 394 9.94 0.99 27.98
N ALA A 395 8.98 0.19 27.51
CA ALA A 395 8.55 -1.03 28.18
C ALA A 395 9.67 -2.08 28.24
N SER A 396 10.40 -2.27 27.15
CA SER A 396 11.59 -3.14 27.08
C SER A 396 12.61 -2.81 28.15
N PHE A 397 12.98 -1.54 28.27
CA PHE A 397 13.95 -1.10 29.27
C PHE A 397 13.49 -1.43 30.69
N VAL A 398 12.22 -1.16 31.02
CA VAL A 398 11.65 -1.49 32.33
C VAL A 398 11.70 -3.00 32.58
N VAL A 399 11.32 -3.82 31.60
CA VAL A 399 11.36 -5.29 31.72
C VAL A 399 12.80 -5.78 31.85
N ALA A 400 13.74 -5.20 31.12
CA ALA A 400 15.14 -5.58 31.14
C ALA A 400 15.82 -5.38 32.50
N ILE A 401 15.54 -4.26 33.18
CA ILE A 401 16.13 -3.97 34.50
C ILE A 401 15.37 -4.59 35.68
N THR A 402 14.13 -5.07 35.47
CA THR A 402 13.29 -5.60 36.55
C THR A 402 13.03 -7.11 36.43
N VAL A 403 12.44 -7.55 35.32
CA VAL A 403 11.97 -8.92 35.14
C VAL A 403 13.14 -9.85 34.82
N ILE A 404 14.09 -9.42 34.00
CA ILE A 404 15.20 -10.29 33.61
C ILE A 404 16.07 -10.68 34.81
N PRO A 405 16.48 -9.76 35.70
CA PRO A 405 17.16 -10.12 36.94
C PRO A 405 16.38 -11.12 37.78
N LEU A 406 15.05 -10.96 37.88
CA LEU A 406 14.19 -11.90 38.58
C LEU A 406 14.19 -13.30 37.93
N LEU A 407 14.05 -13.37 36.61
CA LEU A 407 14.05 -14.62 35.86
C LEU A 407 15.42 -15.32 35.93
N MET A 408 16.52 -14.56 35.92
CA MET A 408 17.87 -15.10 36.13
C MET A 408 18.02 -15.72 37.52
N LEU A 409 17.49 -15.05 38.56
CA LEU A 409 17.48 -15.60 39.92
C LEU A 409 16.66 -16.89 40.04
N MET A 410 15.65 -17.07 39.20
CA MET A 410 14.81 -18.26 39.18
C MET A 410 15.41 -19.41 38.36
N PHE A 411 15.99 -19.12 37.19
CA PHE A 411 16.34 -20.16 36.21
C PHE A 411 17.84 -20.49 36.08
N ILE A 412 18.77 -19.57 36.37
CA ILE A 412 20.21 -19.80 36.13
C ILE A 412 20.92 -20.43 37.33
N GLY A 413 21.77 -21.45 37.16
CA GLY A 413 22.58 -22.03 38.24
C GLY A 413 23.99 -21.42 38.32
N VAL A 414 24.64 -21.50 39.49
CA VAL A 414 26.06 -21.10 39.64
C VAL A 414 27.00 -22.03 38.86
N SER A 415 26.62 -23.30 38.68
CA SER A 415 27.32 -24.30 37.86
C SER A 415 27.26 -24.03 36.36
N ASP A 416 26.45 -23.06 35.94
CA ASP A 416 26.21 -22.78 34.53
C ASP A 416 27.28 -21.83 33.97
N ALA A 417 28.07 -21.18 34.82
CA ALA A 417 29.18 -20.31 34.44
C ALA A 417 30.41 -21.10 33.98
N SER A 418 30.57 -21.36 32.67
CA SER A 418 31.81 -21.91 32.09
C SER A 418 32.70 -20.81 31.50
N GLU A 419 34.02 -20.91 31.68
CA GLU A 419 35.01 -19.99 31.10
C GLU A 419 34.87 -19.89 29.57
N GLU A 420 34.79 -18.65 29.06
CA GLU A 420 34.79 -18.36 27.63
C GLU A 420 36.18 -18.62 27.03
N GLU A 421 36.37 -19.79 26.40
CA GLU A 421 37.44 -19.94 25.40
C GLU A 421 36.99 -19.31 24.08
N GLY A 422 37.79 -18.38 23.56
CA GLY A 422 37.50 -17.63 22.33
C GLY A 422 37.11 -18.54 21.16
N GLY A 423 35.90 -18.32 20.64
CA GLY A 423 35.33 -19.10 19.54
C GLY A 423 36.04 -18.93 18.19
N ILE A 424 35.52 -19.56 17.14
CA ILE A 424 36.05 -19.44 15.78
C ILE A 424 36.07 -17.98 15.31
N LEU A 425 35.08 -17.18 15.76
CA LEU A 425 34.96 -15.78 15.39
C LEU A 425 36.10 -14.93 15.98
N SER A 426 36.56 -15.20 17.21
CA SER A 426 37.69 -14.47 17.79
C SER A 426 39.00 -14.78 17.06
N ARG A 427 39.16 -16.01 16.54
CA ARG A 427 40.33 -16.39 15.72
C ARG A 427 40.43 -15.60 14.41
N ILE A 428 39.31 -15.16 13.86
CA ILE A 428 39.25 -14.33 12.65
C ILE A 428 39.33 -12.85 13.01
N TYR A 429 38.65 -12.44 14.09
CA TYR A 429 38.58 -11.05 14.52
C TYR A 429 39.91 -10.54 15.10
N ASP A 430 40.59 -11.32 15.94
CA ASP A 430 41.83 -10.90 16.62
C ASP A 430 42.95 -10.48 15.64
N PRO A 431 43.26 -11.23 14.56
CA PRO A 431 44.25 -10.82 13.57
C PRO A 431 43.87 -9.52 12.84
N VAL A 432 42.58 -9.36 12.48
CA VAL A 432 42.09 -8.17 11.78
C VAL A 432 42.13 -6.94 12.68
N LEU A 433 41.73 -7.09 13.94
CA LEU A 433 41.80 -6.04 14.94
C LEU A 433 43.25 -5.63 15.20
N ARG A 434 44.15 -6.60 15.40
CA ARG A 434 45.58 -6.33 15.57
C ARG A 434 46.17 -5.64 14.34
N TRP A 435 45.78 -6.05 13.14
CA TRP A 435 46.20 -5.39 11.91
C TRP A 435 45.73 -3.93 11.87
N SER A 436 44.45 -3.68 12.11
CA SER A 436 43.82 -2.35 12.13
C SER A 436 44.49 -1.39 13.13
N LEU A 437 44.89 -1.92 14.29
CA LEU A 437 45.53 -1.15 15.37
C LEU A 437 47.06 -1.13 15.30
N SER A 438 47.70 -1.97 14.47
CA SER A 438 49.16 -2.15 14.50
C SER A 438 49.95 -0.94 14.02
N HIS A 439 49.38 -0.13 13.12
CA HIS A 439 50.06 1.02 12.54
C HIS A 439 49.07 2.18 12.34
N PRO A 440 49.48 3.44 12.61
CA PRO A 440 48.60 4.60 12.43
C PRO A 440 48.11 4.74 10.98
N LEU A 441 48.91 4.28 10.01
CA LEU A 441 48.52 4.24 8.60
C LEU A 441 47.31 3.32 8.34
N HIS A 442 47.21 2.17 9.03
CA HIS A 442 46.08 1.26 8.86
C HIS A 442 44.78 1.87 9.39
N SER A 443 44.84 2.65 10.47
CA SER A 443 43.68 3.41 10.95
C SER A 443 43.19 4.42 9.91
N PHE A 444 44.10 5.08 9.17
CA PHE A 444 43.72 5.94 8.03
C PHE A 444 43.15 5.15 6.84
N ILE A 445 43.62 3.93 6.58
CA ILE A 445 43.05 3.05 5.54
C ILE A 445 41.61 2.66 5.90
N VAL A 446 41.36 2.26 7.16
CA VAL A 446 40.02 1.92 7.64
C VAL A 446 39.10 3.14 7.57
N LEU A 447 39.58 4.32 7.96
CA LEU A 447 38.84 5.57 7.83
C LEU A 447 38.56 5.91 6.34
N GLY A 448 39.53 5.73 5.46
CA GLY A 448 39.38 5.94 4.02
C GLY A 448 38.35 4.98 3.41
N LEU A 449 38.34 3.72 3.84
CA LEU A 449 37.35 2.72 3.41
C LEU A 449 35.94 3.08 3.91
N ALA A 450 35.82 3.53 5.15
CA ALA A 450 34.57 4.04 5.72
C ALA A 450 34.02 5.26 4.95
N ILE A 451 34.87 6.24 4.63
CA ILE A 451 34.49 7.41 3.82
C ILE A 451 34.15 6.98 2.39
N GLY A 452 34.92 6.05 1.82
CA GLY A 452 34.67 5.49 0.49
C GLY A 452 33.32 4.78 0.41
N SER A 453 32.97 3.95 1.40
CA SER A 453 31.65 3.30 1.47
C SER A 453 30.52 4.30 1.66
N MET A 454 30.76 5.38 2.41
CA MET A 454 29.79 6.47 2.58
C MET A 454 29.55 7.22 1.28
N ALA A 455 30.61 7.61 0.56
CA ALA A 455 30.50 8.29 -0.73
C ALA A 455 29.82 7.40 -1.77
N PHE A 456 30.16 6.11 -1.80
CA PHE A 456 29.55 5.13 -2.69
C PHE A 456 28.06 4.92 -2.36
N GLY A 457 27.70 4.79 -1.08
CA GLY A 457 26.30 4.69 -0.65
C GLY A 457 25.49 5.94 -0.97
N GLY A 458 26.06 7.14 -0.78
CA GLY A 458 25.44 8.41 -1.16
C GLY A 458 25.20 8.53 -2.67
N LEU A 459 26.15 8.07 -3.48
CA LEU A 459 25.99 8.00 -4.94
C LEU A 459 24.85 7.06 -5.34
N LEU A 460 24.77 5.88 -4.72
CA LEU A 460 23.69 4.91 -4.98
C LEU A 460 22.31 5.42 -4.55
N LEU A 461 22.24 6.21 -3.48
CA LEU A 461 20.98 6.82 -3.02
C LEU A 461 20.49 7.91 -3.96
N GLY A 462 21.39 8.73 -4.50
CA GLY A 462 21.03 9.84 -5.39
C GLY A 462 20.44 9.43 -6.74
N THR A 463 20.57 8.16 -7.12
CA THR A 463 20.01 7.61 -8.37
C THR A 463 18.71 6.82 -8.15
N ARG A 464 18.12 6.83 -6.95
CA ARG A 464 16.90 6.07 -6.67
C ARG A 464 15.65 6.93 -6.87
N PRO A 465 14.58 6.39 -7.51
CA PRO A 465 13.30 7.07 -7.59
C PRO A 465 12.71 7.25 -6.19
N ALA A 466 12.06 8.38 -5.97
CA ALA A 466 11.43 8.73 -4.70
C ALA A 466 9.91 8.82 -4.87
N ALA A 467 9.19 7.96 -4.16
CA ALA A 467 7.74 8.01 -4.05
C ALA A 467 7.32 8.45 -2.63
N PHE A 468 6.18 9.13 -2.53
CA PHE A 468 5.66 9.63 -1.25
C PHE A 468 5.22 8.52 -0.30
N LEU A 469 4.50 7.52 -0.81
CA LEU A 469 4.08 6.32 -0.10
C LEU A 469 4.31 5.10 -1.00
N PRO A 470 4.59 3.92 -0.44
CA PRO A 470 4.57 2.68 -1.20
C PRO A 470 3.15 2.42 -1.74
N GLU A 471 3.07 1.69 -2.84
CA GLU A 471 1.78 1.27 -3.40
C GLU A 471 1.00 0.40 -2.39
N LEU A 472 -0.21 0.85 -2.05
CA LEU A 472 -1.14 0.16 -1.16
C LEU A 472 -2.28 -0.47 -1.98
N GLY A 473 -2.56 -1.74 -1.71
CA GLY A 473 -3.60 -2.51 -2.39
C GLY A 473 -3.03 -3.40 -3.50
N GLU A 474 -3.89 -4.27 -4.04
CA GLU A 474 -3.55 -5.05 -5.22
C GLU A 474 -3.55 -4.12 -6.45
N PRO A 475 -2.64 -4.33 -7.42
CA PRO A 475 -2.67 -3.59 -8.68
C PRO A 475 -3.97 -3.91 -9.42
N GLN A 476 -4.71 -2.88 -9.82
CA GLN A 476 -5.97 -2.98 -10.55
C GLN A 476 -5.89 -2.12 -11.82
N ILE A 477 -6.67 -2.44 -12.85
CA ILE A 477 -6.77 -1.57 -14.02
C ILE A 477 -7.86 -0.55 -13.75
N THR A 478 -7.49 0.72 -13.82
CA THR A 478 -8.41 1.84 -13.69
C THR A 478 -8.59 2.48 -15.05
N VAL A 479 -9.85 2.66 -15.45
CA VAL A 479 -10.23 3.29 -16.70
C VAL A 479 -11.02 4.54 -16.38
N ASP A 480 -10.42 5.69 -16.66
CA ASP A 480 -11.04 6.99 -16.50
C ASP A 480 -11.53 7.48 -17.86
N VAL A 481 -12.84 7.64 -17.97
CA VAL A 481 -13.52 8.13 -19.17
C VAL A 481 -14.00 9.56 -18.91
N ASN A 482 -13.53 10.48 -19.72
CA ASN A 482 -13.90 11.89 -19.71
C ASN A 482 -14.41 12.31 -21.09
N LEU A 483 -15.71 12.17 -21.31
CA LEU A 483 -16.35 12.55 -22.57
C LEU A 483 -16.62 14.06 -22.62
N PRO A 484 -16.91 14.63 -23.80
CA PRO A 484 -17.36 16.01 -23.90
C PRO A 484 -18.58 16.30 -23.00
N GLN A 485 -18.64 17.48 -22.38
CA GLN A 485 -19.72 17.87 -21.44
C GLN A 485 -21.13 17.86 -22.07
N SER A 486 -21.25 17.85 -23.40
CA SER A 486 -22.53 17.70 -24.11
C SER A 486 -23.12 16.29 -24.03
N THR A 487 -22.28 15.29 -23.73
CA THR A 487 -22.68 13.89 -23.70
C THR A 487 -23.55 13.64 -22.48
N LYS A 488 -24.75 13.11 -22.72
CA LYS A 488 -25.70 12.79 -21.66
C LYS A 488 -25.35 11.47 -20.98
N ILE A 489 -25.73 11.34 -19.72
CA ILE A 489 -25.46 10.15 -18.92
C ILE A 489 -25.90 8.84 -19.61
N LEU A 490 -27.02 8.86 -20.36
CA LEU A 490 -27.50 7.70 -21.12
C LEU A 490 -26.62 7.34 -22.32
N GLU A 491 -26.01 8.35 -22.96
CA GLU A 491 -25.10 8.17 -24.07
C GLU A 491 -23.75 7.64 -23.56
N THR A 492 -23.23 8.25 -22.49
CA THR A 492 -22.06 7.75 -21.75
C THR A 492 -22.28 6.31 -21.31
N ASP A 493 -23.46 5.99 -20.77
CA ASP A 493 -23.83 4.64 -20.36
C ASP A 493 -23.78 3.63 -21.49
N GLY A 494 -24.30 3.99 -22.66
CA GLY A 494 -24.27 3.14 -23.85
C GLY A 494 -22.84 2.84 -24.32
N MET A 495 -21.97 3.85 -24.32
CA MET A 495 -20.55 3.70 -24.68
C MET A 495 -19.81 2.82 -23.67
N VAL A 496 -20.04 3.05 -22.38
CA VAL A 496 -19.43 2.26 -21.30
C VAL A 496 -19.88 0.80 -21.36
N ARG A 497 -21.15 0.51 -21.68
CA ARG A 497 -21.61 -0.87 -21.89
C ARG A 497 -20.93 -1.57 -23.06
N ALA A 498 -20.67 -0.84 -24.15
CA ALA A 498 -19.93 -1.41 -25.27
C ALA A 498 -18.51 -1.80 -24.86
N PHE A 499 -17.86 -0.99 -24.02
CA PHE A 499 -16.54 -1.28 -23.51
C PHE A 499 -16.53 -2.37 -22.42
N GLU A 500 -17.54 -2.44 -21.56
CA GLU A 500 -17.74 -3.56 -20.62
C GLU A 500 -17.79 -4.90 -21.37
N ALA A 501 -18.51 -4.97 -22.50
CA ALA A 501 -18.59 -6.17 -23.31
C ALA A 501 -17.23 -6.61 -23.87
N VAL A 502 -16.39 -5.65 -24.27
CA VAL A 502 -15.01 -5.90 -24.69
C VAL A 502 -14.20 -6.49 -23.53
N ILE A 503 -14.28 -5.90 -22.33
CA ILE A 503 -13.53 -6.37 -21.15
C ILE A 503 -13.86 -7.84 -20.85
N PHE A 504 -15.14 -8.21 -20.87
CA PHE A 504 -15.57 -9.59 -20.61
C PHE A 504 -15.18 -10.58 -21.73
N GLU A 505 -14.94 -10.11 -22.95
CA GLU A 505 -14.45 -10.94 -24.06
C GLU A 505 -12.91 -11.11 -24.01
N SER A 506 -12.19 -10.05 -23.64
CA SER A 506 -10.72 -10.03 -23.61
C SER A 506 -10.12 -10.75 -22.39
N ILE A 507 -10.76 -10.67 -21.23
CA ILE A 507 -10.24 -11.26 -19.98
C ILE A 507 -11.05 -12.52 -19.63
N PRO A 508 -10.41 -13.70 -19.50
CA PRO A 508 -11.10 -14.92 -19.10
C PRO A 508 -11.79 -14.79 -17.73
N ASP A 509 -13.01 -15.33 -17.60
CA ASP A 509 -13.79 -15.33 -16.35
C ASP A 509 -13.04 -15.93 -15.15
N GLU A 510 -12.09 -16.85 -15.37
CA GLU A 510 -11.28 -17.44 -14.31
C GLU A 510 -10.25 -16.48 -13.72
N GLU A 511 -9.78 -15.49 -14.49
CA GLU A 511 -8.80 -14.50 -14.04
C GLU A 511 -9.48 -13.19 -13.59
N LEU A 512 -10.73 -12.93 -14.00
CA LEU A 512 -11.47 -11.71 -13.69
C LEU A 512 -12.21 -11.83 -12.33
N ARG A 513 -11.84 -11.03 -11.32
CA ARG A 513 -12.54 -10.99 -10.02
C ARG A 513 -13.78 -10.11 -10.07
N SER A 514 -13.63 -8.86 -10.52
CA SER A 514 -14.75 -7.94 -10.63
C SER A 514 -14.47 -6.78 -11.59
N VAL A 515 -15.51 -6.33 -12.28
CA VAL A 515 -15.55 -5.08 -13.05
C VAL A 515 -16.56 -4.17 -12.38
N ARG A 516 -16.08 -3.07 -11.79
CA ARG A 516 -16.94 -2.06 -11.17
C ARG A 516 -16.98 -0.85 -12.06
N THR A 517 -18.18 -0.37 -12.35
CA THR A 517 -18.39 0.81 -13.18
C THR A 517 -19.17 1.84 -12.38
N GLU A 518 -18.74 3.09 -12.43
CA GLU A 518 -19.47 4.24 -11.93
C GLU A 518 -19.51 5.31 -13.02
N ILE A 519 -20.71 5.77 -13.37
CA ILE A 519 -20.93 6.83 -14.35
C ILE A 519 -21.60 7.99 -13.61
N GLY A 520 -21.20 9.22 -13.89
CA GLY A 520 -21.82 10.38 -13.25
C GLY A 520 -21.27 10.71 -11.86
N GLY A 521 -20.45 9.85 -11.25
CA GLY A 521 -19.84 10.05 -9.94
C GLY A 521 -18.32 9.90 -9.97
N ALA A 522 -17.63 10.35 -8.91
CA ALA A 522 -16.17 10.38 -8.83
C ALA A 522 -15.56 9.02 -8.44
N GLY A 523 -16.32 7.93 -8.47
CA GLY A 523 -15.83 6.62 -8.05
C GLY A 523 -15.64 6.54 -6.54
N LEU A 524 -15.09 5.41 -6.11
CA LEU A 524 -14.58 5.19 -4.76
C LEU A 524 -13.13 5.69 -4.62
N SER A 525 -12.85 6.90 -5.14
CA SER A 525 -11.53 7.52 -5.02
C SER A 525 -11.27 7.98 -3.58
N LEU A 526 -10.01 7.96 -3.16
CA LEU A 526 -9.63 8.46 -1.85
C LEU A 526 -9.96 9.95 -1.68
N GLU A 527 -9.99 10.71 -2.79
CA GLU A 527 -10.43 12.11 -2.85
C GLU A 527 -11.95 12.26 -2.56
N ALA A 528 -12.79 11.34 -3.05
CA ALA A 528 -14.20 11.25 -2.69
C ALA A 528 -14.42 10.94 -1.21
N LEU A 529 -13.53 10.15 -0.59
CA LEU A 529 -13.56 9.86 0.85
C LEU A 529 -13.21 11.08 1.73
N PHE A 530 -12.49 12.07 1.20
CA PHE A 530 -12.21 13.35 1.88
C PHE A 530 -13.24 14.45 1.58
N GLY A 531 -14.39 14.10 1.00
CA GLY A 531 -15.51 15.00 0.77
C GLY A 531 -15.46 15.77 -0.56
N GLY A 532 -14.60 15.36 -1.49
CA GLY A 532 -14.47 15.95 -2.82
C GLY A 532 -14.93 14.98 -3.92
N GLY A 533 -16.12 15.17 -4.48
CA GLY A 533 -16.57 14.44 -5.66
C GLY A 533 -17.47 15.32 -6.51
N SER A 534 -17.07 15.61 -7.74
CA SER A 534 -17.94 16.28 -8.71
C SER A 534 -18.81 15.25 -9.41
N VAL A 535 -20.13 15.43 -9.35
CA VAL A 535 -21.08 14.63 -10.16
C VAL A 535 -21.11 15.22 -11.56
N SER A 536 -20.76 14.44 -12.58
CA SER A 536 -20.65 14.91 -13.97
C SER A 536 -21.15 13.85 -14.94
N GLU A 537 -22.25 14.13 -15.66
CA GLU A 537 -22.95 13.18 -16.54
C GLU A 537 -22.08 12.54 -17.63
N ASN A 538 -21.00 13.22 -18.02
CA ASN A 538 -20.06 12.86 -19.08
C ASN A 538 -18.81 12.10 -18.58
N ARG A 539 -18.73 11.75 -17.29
CA ARG A 539 -17.59 11.02 -16.72
C ARG A 539 -17.99 9.61 -16.32
N ALA A 540 -17.08 8.67 -16.55
CA ALA A 540 -17.20 7.32 -16.01
C ALA A 540 -15.84 6.84 -15.48
N ASN A 541 -15.88 6.04 -14.43
CA ASN A 541 -14.73 5.37 -13.85
C ASN A 541 -15.03 3.87 -13.81
N ILE A 542 -14.13 3.07 -14.38
CA ILE A 542 -14.23 1.62 -14.41
C ILE A 542 -13.01 1.04 -13.72
N VAL A 543 -13.22 0.21 -12.71
CA VAL A 543 -12.17 -0.48 -11.96
C VAL A 543 -12.28 -1.96 -12.22
N ILE A 544 -11.21 -2.53 -12.78
CA ILE A 544 -11.09 -3.94 -13.14
C ILE A 544 -10.11 -4.60 -12.18
N ASN A 545 -10.63 -5.51 -11.37
CA ASN A 545 -9.85 -6.37 -10.47
C ASN A 545 -9.69 -7.74 -11.11
N ALA A 546 -8.44 -8.18 -11.29
CA ALA A 546 -8.10 -9.48 -11.86
C ALA A 546 -6.97 -10.16 -11.06
N GLU A 547 -6.98 -11.50 -11.00
CA GLU A 547 -5.93 -12.31 -10.34
C GLU A 547 -4.67 -12.42 -11.21
N MET A 548 -4.06 -11.28 -11.52
CA MET A 548 -2.91 -11.17 -12.43
C MET A 548 -1.77 -10.37 -11.80
N SER A 549 -0.54 -10.59 -12.25
CA SER A 549 0.59 -9.74 -11.86
C SER A 549 0.52 -8.38 -12.54
N ALA A 550 1.13 -7.35 -11.94
CA ALA A 550 1.18 -6.00 -12.52
C ALA A 550 1.70 -5.98 -13.98
N ASP A 551 2.70 -6.79 -14.31
CA ASP A 551 3.24 -6.90 -15.68
C ASP A 551 2.22 -7.48 -16.68
N LYS A 552 1.37 -8.41 -16.24
CA LYS A 552 0.29 -8.94 -17.07
C LYS A 552 -0.80 -7.89 -17.24
N LEU A 553 -1.16 -7.18 -16.18
CA LEU A 553 -2.15 -6.10 -16.24
C LEU A 553 -1.70 -4.99 -17.20
N LYS A 554 -0.41 -4.63 -17.21
CA LYS A 554 0.13 -3.66 -18.18
C LYS A 554 -0.05 -4.10 -19.63
N LYS A 555 0.14 -5.38 -19.94
CA LYS A 555 -0.13 -5.92 -21.28
C LYS A 555 -1.61 -5.89 -21.63
N VAL A 556 -2.47 -6.21 -20.67
CA VAL A 556 -3.93 -6.11 -20.87
C VAL A 556 -4.33 -4.65 -21.12
N VAL A 557 -3.72 -3.68 -20.43
CA VAL A 557 -3.91 -2.25 -20.72
C VAL A 557 -3.46 -1.90 -22.13
N GLU A 558 -2.28 -2.35 -22.56
CA GLU A 558 -1.79 -2.14 -23.94
C GLU A 558 -2.74 -2.72 -25.01
N GLU A 559 -3.39 -3.85 -24.71
CA GLU A 559 -4.38 -4.50 -25.59
C GLU A 559 -5.74 -3.78 -25.59
N LEU A 560 -6.21 -3.32 -24.42
CA LEU A 560 -7.51 -2.66 -24.27
C LEU A 560 -7.51 -1.18 -24.68
N THR A 561 -6.36 -0.49 -24.62
CA THR A 561 -6.23 0.94 -24.95
C THR A 561 -6.75 1.28 -26.36
N PRO A 562 -6.34 0.59 -27.45
CA PRO A 562 -6.85 0.91 -28.79
C PRO A 562 -8.37 0.68 -28.93
N GLU A 563 -8.93 -0.29 -28.22
CA GLU A 563 -10.37 -0.56 -28.24
C GLU A 563 -11.14 0.51 -27.44
N ALA A 564 -10.60 0.94 -26.31
CA ALA A 564 -11.15 2.04 -25.54
C ALA A 564 -11.12 3.36 -26.33
N GLU A 565 -10.00 3.68 -27.00
CA GLU A 565 -9.87 4.87 -27.85
C GLU A 565 -10.82 4.83 -29.05
N ALA A 566 -11.09 3.64 -29.60
CA ALA A 566 -12.07 3.46 -30.68
C ALA A 566 -13.52 3.74 -30.22
N ILE A 567 -13.84 3.44 -28.96
CA ILE A 567 -15.18 3.64 -28.38
C ILE A 567 -15.36 5.08 -27.89
N PHE A 568 -14.44 5.59 -27.06
CA PHE A 568 -14.58 6.88 -26.37
C PHE A 568 -13.97 8.06 -27.12
N GLY A 569 -13.11 7.80 -28.12
CA GLY A 569 -12.34 8.80 -28.84
C GLY A 569 -10.97 9.06 -28.21
N ASP A 570 -10.00 9.38 -29.07
CA ASP A 570 -8.63 9.68 -28.65
C ASP A 570 -8.58 10.89 -27.70
N GLY A 571 -7.92 10.72 -26.55
CA GLY A 571 -7.80 11.71 -25.49
C GLY A 571 -8.97 11.79 -24.50
N ASN A 572 -10.06 11.03 -24.72
CA ASN A 572 -11.22 11.00 -23.81
C ASN A 572 -11.20 9.81 -22.82
N VAL A 573 -10.22 8.92 -22.92
CA VAL A 573 -10.08 7.76 -22.05
C VAL A 573 -8.62 7.57 -21.64
N SER A 574 -8.41 7.20 -20.38
CA SER A 574 -7.12 6.83 -19.81
C SER A 574 -7.25 5.45 -19.17
N LEU A 575 -6.31 4.56 -19.46
CA LEU A 575 -6.20 3.25 -18.84
C LEU A 575 -4.85 3.16 -18.15
N ALA A 576 -4.85 2.92 -16.85
CA ALA A 576 -3.63 2.75 -16.09
C ALA A 576 -3.75 1.56 -15.15
N VAL A 577 -2.64 0.86 -14.96
CA VAL A 577 -2.49 -0.03 -13.81
C VAL A 577 -2.22 0.87 -12.61
N ALA A 578 -3.18 0.94 -11.71
CA ALA A 578 -3.14 1.79 -10.54
C ALA A 578 -3.37 0.94 -9.27
N SER A 579 -2.87 1.45 -8.16
CA SER A 579 -3.21 0.98 -6.82
C SER A 579 -4.09 2.03 -6.13
N LEU A 580 -4.76 1.65 -5.04
CA LEU A 580 -5.61 2.57 -4.28
C LEU A 580 -4.86 3.85 -3.84
N SER A 581 -3.55 3.74 -3.58
CA SER A 581 -2.70 4.89 -3.24
C SER A 581 -2.36 5.78 -4.44
N SER A 582 -2.20 5.23 -5.65
CA SER A 582 -1.81 6.03 -6.82
C SER A 582 -2.95 6.91 -7.31
N GLU A 583 -4.20 6.45 -7.19
CA GLU A 583 -5.39 7.26 -7.49
C GLU A 583 -5.56 8.46 -6.54
N GLY A 584 -5.16 8.32 -5.27
CA GLY A 584 -5.38 9.34 -4.23
C GLY A 584 -4.20 10.27 -3.95
N PHE A 585 -2.96 9.83 -4.21
CA PHE A 585 -1.74 10.56 -3.84
C PHE A 585 -0.64 10.56 -4.91
N GLY A 586 -0.84 9.83 -6.02
CA GLY A 586 0.18 9.60 -7.06
C GLY A 586 0.06 10.49 -8.30
N GLY A 587 -0.96 11.35 -8.38
CA GLY A 587 -1.19 12.20 -9.55
C GLY A 587 -0.18 13.36 -9.67
N PHE A 588 0.26 13.65 -10.90
CA PHE A 588 0.94 14.90 -11.23
C PHE A 588 -0.09 16.03 -11.30
N GLU A 589 0.12 17.10 -10.53
CA GLU A 589 -0.74 18.28 -10.57
C GLU A 589 0.10 19.56 -10.45
N VAL A 590 -0.11 20.49 -11.37
CA VAL A 590 0.43 21.85 -11.32
C VAL A 590 -0.72 22.84 -11.42
N VAL A 591 -0.71 23.86 -10.56
CA VAL A 591 -1.74 24.90 -10.55
C VAL A 591 -1.10 26.25 -10.86
N VAL A 592 -1.64 26.95 -11.86
CA VAL A 592 -1.21 28.30 -12.23
C VAL A 592 -2.36 29.24 -11.95
N TYR A 593 -2.15 30.28 -11.14
CA TYR A 593 -3.19 31.26 -10.81
C TYR A 593 -2.75 32.69 -11.08
N GLY A 594 -3.72 33.53 -11.45
CA GLY A 594 -3.51 34.90 -11.88
C GLY A 594 -4.75 35.50 -12.57
N PRO A 595 -4.58 36.59 -13.35
CA PRO A 595 -5.65 37.14 -14.18
C PRO A 595 -6.11 36.13 -15.25
N LEU A 596 -7.42 36.06 -15.50
CA LEU A 596 -8.00 35.07 -16.43
C LEU A 596 -7.47 35.23 -17.86
N GLU A 597 -7.33 36.47 -18.34
CA GLU A 597 -6.81 36.76 -19.69
C GLU A 597 -5.39 36.21 -19.90
N ASP A 598 -4.52 36.38 -18.90
CA ASP A 598 -3.15 35.87 -18.93
C ASP A 598 -3.13 34.33 -18.88
N LEU A 599 -4.03 33.72 -18.10
CA LEU A 599 -4.15 32.26 -17.97
C LEU A 599 -4.59 31.62 -19.28
N GLU A 600 -5.61 32.16 -19.94
CA GLU A 600 -6.11 31.64 -21.22
C GLU A 600 -5.07 31.78 -22.34
N ALA A 601 -4.31 32.88 -22.36
CA ALA A 601 -3.26 33.10 -23.35
C ALA A 601 -2.07 32.14 -23.20
N MET A 602 -1.77 31.69 -21.97
CA MET A 602 -0.61 30.84 -21.67
C MET A 602 -0.92 29.34 -21.63
N ASP A 603 -2.19 28.93 -21.63
CA ASP A 603 -2.60 27.53 -21.46
C ASP A 603 -1.91 26.56 -22.44
N ALA A 604 -1.96 26.86 -23.75
CA ALA A 604 -1.33 26.02 -24.76
C ALA A 604 0.21 25.96 -24.63
N ALA A 605 0.85 27.06 -24.22
CA ALA A 605 2.29 27.11 -24.01
C ALA A 605 2.71 26.32 -22.77
N VAL A 606 1.89 26.35 -21.71
CA VAL A 606 2.12 25.58 -20.48
C VAL A 606 1.95 24.08 -20.76
N ILE A 607 0.92 23.67 -21.49
CA ILE A 607 0.73 22.26 -21.88
C ILE A 607 1.95 21.75 -22.67
N ALA A 608 2.40 22.49 -23.69
CA ALA A 608 3.56 22.11 -24.49
C ALA A 608 4.87 22.06 -23.67
N ALA A 609 5.03 22.94 -22.68
CA ALA A 609 6.20 22.93 -21.80
C ALA A 609 6.22 21.71 -20.86
N ILE A 610 5.05 21.30 -20.36
CA ILE A 610 4.93 20.11 -19.49
C ILE A 610 5.11 18.83 -20.32
N ASP A 611 4.54 18.75 -21.52
CA ASP A 611 4.62 17.58 -22.42
C ASP A 611 6.07 17.30 -22.87
N GLY A 612 6.93 18.34 -22.90
CA GLY A 612 8.36 18.19 -23.19
C GLY A 612 9.20 17.61 -22.04
N VAL A 613 8.62 17.37 -20.86
CA VAL A 613 9.34 16.85 -19.69
C VAL A 613 9.36 15.32 -19.73
N ALA A 614 10.56 14.74 -19.66
CA ALA A 614 10.72 13.29 -19.64
C ALA A 614 10.01 12.66 -18.43
N GLY A 615 9.18 11.65 -18.67
CA GLY A 615 8.41 10.96 -17.63
C GLY A 615 6.99 11.49 -17.40
N ILE A 616 6.56 12.48 -18.19
CA ILE A 616 5.17 12.95 -18.25
C ILE A 616 4.55 12.54 -19.58
N GLU A 617 3.34 12.03 -19.55
CA GLU A 617 2.54 11.69 -20.72
C GLU A 617 1.12 12.27 -20.58
N ARG A 618 0.43 12.49 -21.71
CA ARG A 618 -0.99 12.91 -21.78
C ARG A 618 -1.34 14.11 -20.88
N VAL A 619 -0.66 15.24 -21.09
CA VAL A 619 -0.93 16.49 -20.35
C VAL A 619 -2.30 17.08 -20.74
N SER A 620 -3.10 17.44 -19.75
CA SER A 620 -4.39 18.12 -19.94
C SER A 620 -4.57 19.29 -18.98
N SER A 621 -5.39 20.27 -19.36
CA SER A 621 -5.78 21.37 -18.48
C SER A 621 -7.31 21.41 -18.32
N ASN A 622 -7.78 21.96 -17.20
CA ASN A 622 -9.20 22.17 -16.99
C ASN A 622 -9.83 23.16 -17.99
N LEU A 623 -9.02 23.96 -18.70
CA LEU A 623 -9.47 24.85 -19.76
C LEU A 623 -9.50 24.15 -21.13
N SER A 624 -8.51 23.33 -21.48
CA SER A 624 -8.48 22.58 -22.73
C SER A 624 -9.64 21.58 -22.82
N LEU A 625 -10.00 20.97 -21.69
CA LEU A 625 -11.21 20.14 -21.52
C LEU A 625 -12.51 20.92 -21.80
N ALA A 626 -12.55 22.21 -21.48
CA ALA A 626 -13.70 23.07 -21.79
C ALA A 626 -13.73 23.49 -23.27
N ALA A 627 -12.57 23.74 -23.89
CA ALA A 627 -12.46 24.11 -25.30
C ALA A 627 -12.85 22.96 -26.24
N LEU A 628 -12.53 21.71 -25.87
CA LEU A 628 -12.97 20.50 -26.57
C LEU A 628 -14.49 20.26 -26.50
N ALA A 629 -15.18 20.85 -25.53
CA ALA A 629 -16.61 20.67 -25.29
C ALA A 629 -17.52 21.67 -26.03
N GLY A 630 -16.95 22.60 -26.81
CA GLY A 630 -17.68 23.56 -27.63
C GLY A 630 -18.10 24.86 -26.91
N PRO A 631 -18.64 25.85 -27.65
CA PRO A 631 -18.86 27.22 -27.17
C PRO A 631 -19.93 27.38 -26.06
N ASP A 632 -20.79 26.38 -25.86
CA ASP A 632 -21.86 26.39 -24.84
C ASP A 632 -21.52 25.53 -23.60
N ALA A 633 -20.29 25.05 -23.48
CA ALA A 633 -19.89 24.18 -22.38
C ALA A 633 -19.78 24.94 -21.03
N PRO A 634 -20.29 24.38 -19.92
CA PRO A 634 -20.09 24.96 -18.59
C PRO A 634 -18.60 24.92 -18.21
N VAL A 635 -17.97 26.09 -18.18
CA VAL A 635 -16.57 26.25 -17.78
C VAL A 635 -16.45 26.09 -16.26
N THR A 636 -15.66 25.11 -15.81
CA THR A 636 -15.36 24.97 -14.38
C THR A 636 -14.32 26.01 -13.98
N TYR A 637 -14.76 27.03 -13.27
CA TYR A 637 -13.86 28.07 -12.73
C TYR A 637 -13.18 27.57 -11.46
N LEU A 638 -11.90 27.20 -11.58
CA LEU A 638 -11.07 26.95 -10.41
C LEU A 638 -10.60 28.29 -9.84
N ARG A 639 -10.68 28.43 -8.50
CA ARG A 639 -10.11 29.57 -7.79
C ARG A 639 -9.27 29.10 -6.62
N VAL A 640 -8.07 29.67 -6.50
CA VAL A 640 -7.18 29.48 -5.34
C VAL A 640 -7.09 30.80 -4.60
N ASP A 641 -7.48 30.79 -3.32
CA ASP A 641 -7.53 32.00 -2.47
C ASP A 641 -8.29 33.19 -3.11
N GLY A 642 -9.37 32.87 -3.85
CA GLY A 642 -10.21 33.86 -4.55
C GLY A 642 -9.66 34.36 -5.89
N ARG A 643 -8.49 33.92 -6.35
CA ARG A 643 -7.92 34.23 -7.68
C ARG A 643 -8.24 33.12 -8.68
N ALA A 644 -8.47 33.47 -9.95
CA ALA A 644 -8.68 32.48 -11.01
C ALA A 644 -7.42 31.60 -11.16
N ALA A 645 -7.64 30.31 -11.42
CA ALA A 645 -6.59 29.32 -11.56
C ALA A 645 -6.89 28.32 -12.67
N LEU A 646 -5.84 27.82 -13.30
CA LEU A 646 -5.86 26.66 -14.17
C LEU A 646 -5.10 25.52 -13.51
N LYS A 647 -5.70 24.33 -13.54
CA LYS A 647 -5.11 23.07 -13.09
C LYS A 647 -4.65 22.30 -14.32
N TYR A 648 -3.39 21.89 -14.28
CA TYR A 648 -2.77 21.01 -15.27
C TYR A 648 -2.54 19.65 -14.60
N SER A 649 -3.03 18.61 -15.26
CA SER A 649 -2.90 17.21 -14.85
C SER A 649 -2.18 16.44 -15.94
N ALA A 650 -1.44 15.39 -15.57
CA ALA A 650 -0.78 14.52 -16.54
C ALA A 650 -0.58 13.11 -15.98
N GLU A 651 -0.38 12.15 -16.87
CA GLU A 651 0.01 10.80 -16.53
C GLU A 651 1.52 10.74 -16.29
N LEU A 652 1.93 10.00 -15.25
CA LEU A 652 3.34 9.82 -14.92
C LEU A 652 3.81 8.47 -15.45
N ALA A 653 4.77 8.49 -16.36
CA ALA A 653 5.46 7.30 -16.85
C ALA A 653 6.70 6.95 -15.98
N THR A 654 6.85 7.61 -14.83
CA THR A 654 7.97 7.43 -13.89
C THR A 654 7.51 7.27 -12.45
N GLU A 655 8.33 6.60 -11.65
CA GLU A 655 8.13 6.47 -10.19
C GLU A 655 8.60 7.73 -9.43
N ASP A 656 9.43 8.59 -10.04
CA ASP A 656 9.93 9.84 -9.42
C ASP A 656 8.95 11.01 -9.59
N THR A 657 7.83 10.91 -8.88
CA THR A 657 6.75 11.91 -8.85
C THR A 657 7.23 13.31 -8.42
N ILE A 658 8.12 13.39 -7.43
CA ILE A 658 8.61 14.64 -6.85
C ILE A 658 9.59 15.33 -7.82
N GLY A 659 10.55 14.58 -8.37
CA GLY A 659 11.55 15.11 -9.28
C GLY A 659 10.92 15.64 -10.57
N VAL A 660 9.98 14.90 -11.15
CA VAL A 660 9.29 15.32 -12.38
C VAL A 660 8.40 16.54 -12.18
N THR A 661 7.71 16.64 -11.04
CA THR A 661 6.92 17.85 -10.71
C THR A 661 7.80 19.10 -10.61
N ALA A 662 8.99 18.98 -10.03
CA ALA A 662 9.95 20.09 -9.96
C ALA A 662 10.48 20.49 -11.34
N GLN A 663 10.76 19.51 -12.21
CA GLN A 663 11.20 19.75 -13.59
C GLN A 663 10.11 20.42 -14.43
N ALA A 664 8.85 20.02 -14.29
CA ALA A 664 7.73 20.67 -14.97
C ALA A 664 7.55 22.13 -14.54
N ILE A 665 7.63 22.43 -13.24
CA ILE A 665 7.56 23.82 -12.77
C ILE A 665 8.73 24.65 -13.31
N ALA A 666 9.93 24.06 -13.39
CA ALA A 666 11.09 24.73 -13.99
C ALA A 666 10.88 24.97 -15.50
N ALA A 667 10.30 24.01 -16.22
CA ALA A 667 9.97 24.15 -17.64
C ALA A 667 8.93 25.26 -17.88
N ILE A 668 7.88 25.33 -17.06
CA ILE A 668 6.86 26.39 -17.15
C ILE A 668 7.48 27.77 -16.91
N LYS A 669 8.35 27.89 -15.90
CA LYS A 669 9.05 29.16 -15.62
C LYS A 669 10.08 29.54 -16.68
N ALA A 670 10.50 28.60 -17.52
CA ALA A 670 11.42 28.84 -18.63
C ALA A 670 10.71 29.26 -19.93
N ILE A 671 9.38 29.30 -19.95
CA ILE A 671 8.60 29.78 -21.10
C ILE A 671 8.97 31.25 -21.40
N PRO A 672 9.34 31.60 -22.64
CA PRO A 672 9.56 32.99 -23.04
C PRO A 672 8.31 33.84 -22.78
N ASP A 673 8.48 35.05 -22.26
CA ASP A 673 7.39 36.00 -21.95
C ASP A 673 6.38 35.50 -20.89
N PHE A 674 6.76 34.58 -20.00
CA PHE A 674 5.91 34.17 -18.88
C PHE A 674 5.55 35.37 -17.97
N PRO A 675 4.26 35.74 -17.83
CA PRO A 675 3.86 36.93 -17.09
C PRO A 675 4.22 36.85 -15.59
N GLU A 676 4.78 37.92 -15.02
CA GLU A 676 5.04 38.01 -13.56
C GLU A 676 3.75 38.03 -12.72
N THR A 677 2.60 38.27 -13.36
CA THR A 677 1.25 38.20 -12.76
C THR A 677 0.79 36.77 -12.49
N LEU A 678 1.36 35.78 -13.20
CA LEU A 678 1.04 34.36 -13.04
C LEU A 678 1.95 33.73 -12.00
N THR A 679 1.34 33.06 -11.02
CA THR A 679 2.08 32.28 -10.04
C THR A 679 1.89 30.80 -10.31
N VAL A 680 2.99 30.09 -10.50
CA VAL A 680 3.01 28.63 -10.67
C VAL A 680 3.26 27.98 -9.32
N THR A 681 2.34 27.13 -8.89
CA THR A 681 2.49 26.33 -7.67
C THR A 681 2.27 24.85 -7.97
N GLN A 682 2.85 24.01 -7.13
CA GLN A 682 2.50 22.59 -7.10
C GLN A 682 1.02 22.42 -6.74
N GLY A 683 0.42 21.33 -7.21
CA GLY A 683 -0.88 20.87 -6.72
C GLY A 683 -0.89 20.66 -5.21
N TYR A 684 -2.08 20.65 -4.63
CA TYR A 684 -2.23 20.58 -3.18
C TYR A 684 -1.55 19.33 -2.59
N GLN A 685 -1.68 18.19 -3.28
CA GLN A 685 -1.07 16.92 -2.86
C GLN A 685 0.46 17.01 -2.87
N SER A 686 1.08 17.33 -4.01
CA SER A 686 2.54 17.44 -4.13
C SER A 686 3.15 18.50 -3.20
N ARG A 687 2.42 19.58 -2.93
CA ARG A 687 2.83 20.60 -1.96
C ARG A 687 2.88 20.05 -0.54
N ILE A 688 1.83 19.35 -0.08
CA ILE A 688 1.81 18.73 1.26
C ILE A 688 2.95 17.72 1.41
N GLN A 689 3.26 16.97 0.36
CA GLN A 689 4.39 16.03 0.38
C GLN A 689 5.71 16.79 0.57
N THR A 690 5.96 17.82 -0.25
CA THR A 690 7.20 18.62 -0.20
C THR A 690 7.35 19.34 1.15
N GLU A 691 6.30 20.00 1.63
CA GLU A 691 6.30 20.69 2.93
C GLU A 691 6.48 19.71 4.10
N GLY A 692 5.84 18.53 4.01
CA GLY A 692 5.99 17.46 5.00
C GLY A 692 7.44 16.97 5.09
N PHE A 693 8.09 16.69 3.96
CA PHE A 693 9.49 16.26 3.94
C PHE A 693 10.46 17.35 4.41
N ALA A 694 10.22 18.62 4.03
CA ALA A 694 11.01 19.74 4.51
C ALA A 694 10.90 19.90 6.04
N GLY A 695 9.68 19.78 6.58
CA GLY A 695 9.44 19.76 8.02
C GLY A 695 10.16 18.60 8.72
N LEU A 696 10.13 17.41 8.13
CA LEU A 696 10.81 16.22 8.66
C LEU A 696 12.32 16.41 8.70
N PHE A 697 12.91 17.02 7.66
CA PHE A 697 14.34 17.31 7.63
C PHE A 697 14.77 18.24 8.76
N VAL A 698 14.03 19.34 8.97
CA VAL A 698 14.29 20.28 10.08
C VAL A 698 14.15 19.59 11.44
N ALA A 699 13.09 18.79 11.61
CA ALA A 699 12.85 18.05 12.84
C ALA A 699 13.94 17.00 13.13
N MET A 700 14.46 16.34 12.08
CA MET A 700 15.56 15.39 12.18
C MET A 700 16.86 16.08 12.65
N LEU A 701 17.16 17.29 12.19
CA LEU A 701 18.33 18.06 12.69
C LEU A 701 18.21 18.35 14.19
N ILE A 702 17.00 18.66 14.66
CA ILE A 702 16.74 18.89 16.09
C ILE A 702 16.95 17.59 16.88
N ALA A 703 16.43 16.46 16.40
CA ALA A 703 16.64 15.16 17.04
C ALA A 703 18.13 14.78 17.09
N ILE A 704 18.88 14.99 16.00
CA ILE A 704 20.33 14.77 15.96
C ILE A 704 21.04 15.63 17.01
N ALA A 705 20.68 16.91 17.14
CA ALA A 705 21.24 17.79 18.17
C ALA A 705 20.95 17.27 19.59
N ILE A 706 19.73 16.80 19.86
CA ILE A 706 19.37 16.20 21.15
C ILE A 706 20.17 14.92 21.41
N VAL A 707 20.34 14.05 20.41
CA VAL A 707 21.17 12.84 20.51
C VAL A 707 22.63 13.19 20.82
N ILE A 708 23.19 14.21 20.18
CA ILE A 708 24.54 14.71 20.47
C ILE A 708 24.63 15.16 21.94
N VAL A 709 23.65 15.92 22.43
CA VAL A 709 23.61 16.36 23.83
C VAL A 709 23.56 15.16 24.77
N ILE A 710 22.73 14.15 24.50
CA ILE A 710 22.65 12.93 25.30
C ILE A 710 24.00 12.22 25.35
N PHE A 711 24.69 12.08 24.22
CA PHE A 711 26.02 11.45 24.19
C PHE A 711 27.07 12.26 24.92
N VAL A 712 27.10 13.58 24.76
CA VAL A 712 28.06 14.45 25.47
C VAL A 712 27.86 14.35 26.98
N LEU A 713 26.61 14.35 27.44
CA LEU A 713 26.27 14.22 28.87
C LEU A 713 26.60 12.82 29.41
N SER A 714 26.26 11.77 28.67
CA SER A 714 26.48 10.39 29.11
C SER A 714 27.96 9.98 29.08
N LEU A 715 28.70 10.39 28.04
CA LEU A 715 30.10 10.01 27.85
C LEU A 715 31.08 10.98 28.53
N GLN A 716 30.56 12.09 29.09
CA GLN A 716 31.34 13.15 29.73
C GLN A 716 32.49 13.68 28.83
N SER A 717 32.31 13.61 27.51
CA SER A 717 33.33 13.97 26.52
C SER A 717 32.70 14.68 25.32
N PRO A 718 33.22 15.86 24.94
CA PRO A 718 32.69 16.63 23.82
C PRO A 718 33.12 16.08 22.45
N ILE A 719 33.95 15.03 22.39
CA ILE A 719 34.54 14.53 21.13
C ILE A 719 34.04 13.11 20.80
N TYR A 720 33.76 12.26 21.80
CA TYR A 720 33.45 10.85 21.54
C TYR A 720 32.16 10.62 20.76
N TRP A 721 31.19 11.53 20.84
CA TRP A 721 29.97 11.47 20.02
C TRP A 721 30.28 11.52 18.52
N LEU A 722 31.35 12.20 18.09
CA LEU A 722 31.73 12.32 16.68
C LEU A 722 32.16 10.96 16.10
N ALA A 723 32.88 10.14 16.89
CA ALA A 723 33.25 8.79 16.50
C ALA A 723 32.01 7.89 16.34
N ILE A 724 31.03 8.04 17.23
CA ILE A 724 29.77 7.28 17.17
C ILE A 724 28.96 7.69 15.93
N ILE A 725 28.72 8.99 15.72
CA ILE A 725 27.95 9.45 14.57
C ILE A 725 28.62 9.09 13.24
N LEU A 726 29.94 9.21 13.13
CA LEU A 726 30.67 8.79 11.92
C LEU A 726 30.46 7.29 11.61
N SER A 727 30.36 6.43 12.63
CA SER A 727 30.08 5.01 12.44
C SER A 727 28.66 4.73 11.90
N VAL A 728 27.68 5.54 12.29
CA VAL A 728 26.29 5.43 11.82
C VAL A 728 26.22 5.68 10.31
N VAL A 729 26.95 6.68 9.81
CA VAL A 729 26.92 7.03 8.37
C VAL A 729 27.55 5.93 7.51
N VAL A 730 28.57 5.23 8.02
CA VAL A 730 29.14 4.04 7.35
C VAL A 730 28.12 2.91 7.28
N GLY A 731 27.36 2.68 8.35
CA GLY A 731 26.26 1.71 8.37
C GLY A 731 25.17 2.03 7.34
N ALA A 732 24.78 3.31 7.23
CA ALA A 732 23.78 3.77 6.27
C ALA A 732 24.19 3.54 4.81
N GLY A 733 25.49 3.70 4.49
CA GLY A 733 26.02 3.39 3.15
C GLY A 733 25.85 1.92 2.74
N GLY A 734 25.80 0.99 3.70
CA GLY A 734 25.51 -0.42 3.46
C GLY A 734 24.03 -0.73 3.18
N CYS A 735 23.11 0.10 3.65
CA CYS A 735 21.67 -0.06 3.40
C CYS A 735 21.28 0.31 1.96
N GLY A 736 21.91 1.34 1.37
CA GLY A 736 21.65 1.77 -0.02
C GLY A 736 21.95 0.70 -1.09
N GLY A 737 22.80 -0.29 -0.77
CA GLY A 737 23.12 -1.40 -1.66
C GLY A 737 22.15 -2.59 -1.62
N ARG A 738 21.21 -2.64 -0.67
CA ARG A 738 20.28 -3.79 -0.48
C ARG A 738 18.86 -3.57 -0.98
N VAL A 739 18.54 -2.36 -1.43
CA VAL A 739 17.23 -2.05 -2.02
C VAL A 739 17.31 -2.45 -3.50
N ASP A 740 16.84 -3.65 -3.83
CA ASP A 740 16.91 -4.20 -5.19
C ASP A 740 16.00 -3.37 -6.12
N PRO A 741 16.52 -2.85 -7.25
CA PRO A 741 15.70 -2.26 -8.29
C PRO A 741 15.14 -3.40 -9.16
N HIS A 742 13.83 -3.63 -9.10
CA HIS A 742 13.16 -4.29 -10.20
C HIS A 742 13.00 -3.29 -11.35
N GLU A 743 14.10 -3.03 -12.06
CA GLU A 743 14.05 -2.37 -13.36
C GLU A 743 14.12 -3.45 -14.45
N PRO A 744 13.09 -3.62 -15.30
CA PRO A 744 13.14 -4.58 -16.40
C PRO A 744 14.12 -4.07 -17.45
N ARG A 745 15.22 -4.82 -17.65
CA ARG A 745 16.15 -4.57 -18.76
C ARG A 745 15.41 -4.70 -20.10
N ALA A 746 15.17 -3.57 -20.74
CA ALA A 746 14.95 -3.51 -22.18
C ALA A 746 16.18 -4.11 -22.90
N GLY A 747 15.99 -5.17 -23.67
CA GLY A 747 17.11 -5.91 -24.25
C GLY A 747 16.73 -6.97 -25.27
N HIS A 748 16.25 -6.52 -26.44
CA HIS A 748 16.34 -7.19 -27.75
C HIS A 748 15.88 -8.65 -27.88
N LEU A 749 14.65 -8.78 -28.35
CA LEU A 749 14.15 -9.92 -29.13
C LEU A 749 15.17 -10.34 -30.21
N ARG A 750 15.64 -11.59 -30.13
CA ARG A 750 16.04 -12.36 -31.32
C ARG A 750 14.96 -13.42 -31.59
N PRO A 751 14.53 -13.59 -32.84
CA PRO A 751 13.44 -14.50 -33.17
C PRO A 751 13.93 -15.95 -33.14
N HIS A 752 13.43 -16.75 -32.20
CA HIS A 752 13.57 -18.20 -32.28
C HIS A 752 12.31 -18.82 -32.88
N ARG A 753 12.54 -19.48 -34.02
CA ARG A 753 11.59 -20.15 -34.91
C ARG A 753 10.74 -21.20 -34.22
N HIS A 754 9.51 -21.33 -34.71
CA HIS A 754 8.65 -22.51 -34.71
C HIS A 754 9.38 -23.85 -34.58
N ALA A 755 8.94 -24.69 -33.63
CA ALA A 755 8.65 -26.11 -33.81
C ALA A 755 8.02 -26.70 -32.53
N ASP A 756 7.14 -27.69 -32.72
CA ASP A 756 6.66 -28.69 -31.75
C ASP A 756 5.39 -28.40 -30.93
N ALA A 757 4.31 -28.17 -31.67
CA ALA A 757 2.99 -28.71 -31.32
C ALA A 757 2.91 -30.17 -31.81
N ASP A 758 3.29 -31.15 -30.97
CA ASP A 758 2.89 -32.56 -31.08
C ASP A 758 3.47 -33.40 -29.93
N ARG A 759 2.86 -33.33 -28.73
CA ARG A 759 3.15 -34.32 -27.66
C ARG A 759 2.02 -34.59 -26.67
N TYR A 760 0.79 -34.25 -27.02
CA TYR A 760 -0.43 -34.56 -26.24
C TYR A 760 -1.36 -35.51 -26.98
N ARG A 761 -0.84 -36.64 -27.48
CA ARG A 761 -1.65 -37.81 -27.85
C ARG A 761 -0.77 -39.05 -27.73
N HIS A 762 -0.72 -39.64 -26.54
CA HIS A 762 -0.51 -41.08 -26.31
C HIS A 762 -0.26 -41.32 -24.81
N HIS A 763 -1.32 -41.37 -24.00
CA HIS A 763 -1.41 -42.26 -22.84
C HIS A 763 -2.80 -42.20 -22.19
N GLN A 764 -3.82 -42.62 -22.93
CA GLN A 764 -5.02 -43.23 -22.36
C GLN A 764 -5.39 -44.44 -23.20
N ARG A 765 -4.83 -45.60 -22.83
CA ARG A 765 -5.32 -46.94 -23.17
C ARG A 765 -4.47 -47.96 -22.42
N GLY A 766 -5.07 -48.62 -21.42
CA GLY A 766 -4.72 -50.00 -21.11
C GLY A 766 -4.52 -50.36 -19.64
N ARG A 767 -5.52 -51.10 -19.12
CA ARG A 767 -5.50 -52.11 -18.03
C ARG A 767 -5.63 -51.53 -16.61
N ALA A 768 -6.68 -51.81 -15.83
CA ALA A 768 -7.43 -53.06 -15.63
C ALA A 768 -6.49 -54.26 -15.41
N ASP A 769 -5.90 -54.31 -14.23
CA ASP A 769 -6.07 -55.36 -13.21
C ASP A 769 -5.61 -54.84 -11.84
#